data_AF-A0A5M4D4B7-F1
#
_entry.id   AF-A0A5M4D4B7-F1
#
_cell.length_a   1.000
_cell.length_b   1.000
_cell.length_c   1.000
_cell.angle_alpha   90.00
_cell.angle_beta   90.00
_cell.angle_gamma   90.00
#
_symmetry.space_group_name_H-M   'P 1'
#
loop_
_entity.id
_entity.type
_entity.pdbx_description
1 polymer ?
#
loop_
_entity_poly.entity_id
_entity_poly.type
_entity_poly.pdbx_seq_one_letter_code
_entity_poly.pdbx_strand_id
1 'polypeptide(L)'
;MSQKWQRSKAWDEQHIPSWAVGVKFLLRAFSSITLAVVVLVFVSVYAALASVPVGLMVLAPTYLFYALTLLVPLGVGWVVGVAVVSRLVKGRGARFVASLATVIVVGAAVAWAWRAFAWPMMRYNPVDGSGVRFFADAVERYAATTLRRLPAFEMTELEFYSWWPMRVALLTFVVNMIVATVRRIEFSFRNIGVLTVHTGIIVIALGSVYYQSLKKEGNTLLVAGVDPSSGVQGIGPPQGGFFDNTRVVLDVRQDRTGMGAAAWEQRPLHGLPRYNDYGLEAGVEPGATTLWRLTGREVDADADGERTLSITAPATSALIDPDIGFRVVGYAAYAELEADWIRLDPEEVSGDLRPLRVVSIFGTGQSGGVGEALASFAMMPSVPAMRVREGAQLSFEYTLSMDEGRWRDLTEPLPAGTTHALVIEIPGVEGLRIVTPVSEGSEVAVGETGYRVKVERLSPTPPMPIITRGYEGATSSVAVVRITMPDGRGFQRWVYSRFPELSQDILDAPGATGRPMRRDADSVIRVGYIDASVTRVNMDERADGTLRAVVRGPGGVMGVAERVEEGGRIPVLDGRFDVALTERWEHGEVFERPRPVPEEEQDKREVGSHARASIAVEVSVGAWREVVWVPFTQYMGAGGEERRTVRLPDGRLIELAFARLQHQFPDFQVQLVNFEMIAYDHRGAPRDYQSVLRVSPKSPGEAEFETYTHVCKLNAPLRAPFHWNEHASWLSNMLKRLAAGINPDQYKLSQAGWDQQGWRQSQQLVDEGALDRPFVRFTILGVGNNPGIHIIAGGSVLMAVGIPWAFYVKPWLVRREKGKIQRALASRSAVKAEQVVEASCGEVSGGVS
;
A
#
# COMPACT_ATOMS: atom_id res chain seq x y z
N MET A 1 -15.09 48.88 21.29
CA MET A 1 -14.70 47.80 22.24
C MET A 1 -15.75 47.68 23.33
N SER A 2 -16.00 46.49 23.90
CA SER A 2 -17.03 46.35 24.95
C SER A 2 -16.61 47.08 26.24
N GLN A 3 -17.58 47.70 26.93
CA GLN A 3 -17.33 48.35 28.23
C GLN A 3 -16.77 47.37 29.27
N LYS A 4 -17.18 46.09 29.21
CA LYS A 4 -16.62 45.02 30.06
C LYS A 4 -15.11 44.88 29.86
N TRP A 5 -14.62 44.85 28.61
CA TRP A 5 -13.19 44.74 28.36
C TRP A 5 -12.39 45.94 28.90
N GLN A 6 -12.92 47.16 28.78
CA GLN A 6 -12.29 48.34 29.38
C GLN A 6 -12.21 48.23 30.90
N ARG A 7 -13.27 47.78 31.56
CA ARG A 7 -13.28 47.50 33.01
C ARG A 7 -12.28 46.41 33.40
N SER A 8 -12.23 45.29 32.66
CA SER A 8 -11.25 44.24 32.89
C SER A 8 -9.81 44.74 32.68
N LYS A 9 -9.57 45.61 31.70
CA LYS A 9 -8.26 46.23 31.49
C LYS A 9 -7.88 47.14 32.66
N ALA A 10 -8.79 47.99 33.13
CA ALA A 10 -8.56 48.85 34.29
C ALA A 10 -8.31 48.03 35.57
N TRP A 11 -9.06 46.94 35.76
CA TRP A 11 -8.87 46.02 36.86
C TRP A 11 -7.46 45.40 36.84
N ASP A 12 -6.98 44.95 35.67
CA ASP A 12 -5.60 44.42 35.53
C ASP A 12 -4.55 45.46 35.90
N GLU A 13 -4.75 46.73 35.50
CA GLU A 13 -3.81 47.82 35.82
C GLU A 13 -3.76 48.09 37.33
N GLN A 14 -4.88 47.92 38.02
CA GLN A 14 -4.99 48.18 39.46
C GLN A 14 -4.51 47.01 40.34
N HIS A 15 -4.77 45.76 39.93
CA HIS A 15 -4.61 44.60 40.82
C HIS A 15 -3.45 43.67 40.46
N ILE A 16 -2.91 43.72 39.23
CA ILE A 16 -1.77 42.88 38.84
C ILE A 16 -0.47 43.65 39.09
N PRO A 17 0.39 43.20 40.02
CA PRO A 17 1.62 43.91 40.37
C PRO A 17 2.61 43.92 39.20
N SER A 18 3.52 44.89 39.20
CA SER A 18 4.50 45.12 38.12
C SER A 18 5.45 43.94 37.89
N TRP A 19 5.76 43.14 38.92
CA TRP A 19 6.58 41.93 38.75
C TRP A 19 5.84 40.84 37.94
N ALA A 20 4.51 40.87 37.92
CA ALA A 20 3.65 39.91 37.20
C ALA A 20 3.24 40.43 35.80
N VAL A 21 4.01 41.34 35.19
CA VAL A 21 3.71 41.91 33.86
C VAL A 21 3.56 40.83 32.78
N GLY A 22 4.29 39.71 32.87
CA GLY A 22 4.11 38.56 31.98
C GLY A 22 2.68 37.98 32.01
N VAL A 23 2.10 37.80 33.21
CA VAL A 23 0.72 37.30 33.37
C VAL A 23 -0.28 38.28 32.77
N LYS A 24 -0.07 39.59 33.01
CA LYS A 24 -0.89 40.65 32.43
C LYS A 24 -0.84 40.66 30.90
N PHE A 25 0.34 40.47 30.32
CA PHE A 25 0.52 40.33 28.87
C PHE A 25 -0.23 39.11 28.34
N LEU A 26 -0.05 37.93 28.96
CA LEU A 26 -0.74 36.71 28.57
C LEU A 26 -2.26 36.86 28.63
N LEU A 27 -2.81 37.40 29.72
CA LEU A 27 -4.26 37.65 29.85
C LEU A 27 -4.81 38.61 28.78
N ARG A 28 -3.99 39.57 28.32
CA ARG A 28 -4.36 40.50 27.23
C ARG A 28 -4.26 39.84 25.87
N ALA A 29 -3.20 39.07 25.62
CA ALA A 29 -3.01 38.31 24.39
C ALA A 29 -4.12 37.26 24.20
N PHE A 30 -4.39 36.44 25.22
CA PHE A 30 -5.46 35.42 25.23
C PHE A 30 -6.86 36.00 25.27
N SER A 31 -7.06 37.26 25.61
CA SER A 31 -8.35 37.93 25.39
C SER A 31 -8.42 38.67 24.06
N SER A 32 -7.38 38.69 23.23
CA SER A 32 -7.35 39.50 22.00
C SER A 32 -8.01 38.79 20.82
N ILE A 33 -8.70 39.57 19.97
CA ILE A 33 -9.25 39.10 18.69
C ILE A 33 -8.11 38.82 17.70
N THR A 34 -7.03 39.60 17.74
CA THR A 34 -5.86 39.41 16.88
C THR A 34 -5.25 38.04 17.06
N LEU A 35 -5.03 37.58 18.31
CA LEU A 35 -4.51 36.23 18.55
C LEU A 35 -5.47 35.17 18.00
N ALA A 36 -6.78 35.32 18.20
CA ALA A 36 -7.77 34.41 17.65
C ALA A 36 -7.69 34.31 16.12
N VAL A 37 -7.60 35.46 15.43
CA VAL A 37 -7.45 35.52 13.96
C VAL A 37 -6.14 34.89 13.52
N VAL A 38 -5.02 35.19 14.18
CA VAL A 38 -3.71 34.61 13.85
C VAL A 38 -3.74 33.09 13.99
N VAL A 39 -4.30 32.56 15.08
CA VAL A 39 -4.40 31.11 15.30
C VAL A 39 -5.34 30.47 14.28
N LEU A 40 -6.48 31.09 13.94
CA LEU A 40 -7.38 30.57 12.91
C LEU A 40 -6.76 30.58 11.51
N VAL A 41 -6.01 31.64 11.17
CA VAL A 41 -5.23 31.71 9.92
C VAL A 41 -4.18 30.60 9.90
N PHE A 42 -3.45 30.39 10.99
CA PHE A 42 -2.51 29.27 11.11
C PHE A 42 -3.19 27.92 10.88
N VAL A 43 -4.32 27.65 11.55
CA VAL A 43 -5.09 26.41 11.35
C VAL A 43 -5.53 26.25 9.89
N SER A 44 -5.96 27.33 9.23
CA SER A 44 -6.38 27.30 7.83
C SER A 44 -5.21 27.00 6.88
N VAL A 45 -4.06 27.66 7.10
CA VAL A 45 -2.85 27.40 6.31
C VAL A 45 -2.36 25.98 6.53
N TYR A 46 -2.29 25.54 7.79
CA TYR A 46 -1.86 24.19 8.13
C TYR A 46 -2.76 23.13 7.47
N ALA A 47 -4.08 23.35 7.45
CA ALA A 47 -5.00 22.46 6.74
C ALA A 47 -4.70 22.41 5.23
N ALA A 48 -4.42 23.56 4.60
CA ALA A 48 -4.04 23.61 3.20
C ALA A 48 -2.72 22.86 2.91
N LEU A 49 -1.73 22.93 3.80
CA LEU A 49 -0.44 22.24 3.66
C LEU A 49 -0.59 20.71 3.58
N ALA A 50 -1.62 20.14 4.19
CA ALA A 50 -1.88 18.70 4.18
C ALA A 50 -2.42 18.19 2.83
N SER A 51 -3.12 19.05 2.09
CA SER A 51 -3.88 18.69 0.89
C SER A 51 -3.28 19.24 -0.40
N VAL A 52 -2.54 20.36 -0.35
CA VAL A 52 -1.96 20.99 -1.53
C VAL A 52 -0.57 20.39 -1.81
N PRO A 53 -0.31 19.88 -3.03
CA PRO A 53 1.03 19.45 -3.42
C PRO A 53 2.09 20.53 -3.25
N VAL A 54 3.27 20.14 -2.78
CA VAL A 54 4.43 21.02 -2.58
C VAL A 54 4.83 21.67 -3.90
N GLY A 55 4.80 20.94 -5.02
CA GLY A 55 5.06 21.50 -6.35
C GLY A 55 4.14 22.68 -6.68
N LEU A 56 2.85 22.64 -6.31
CA LEU A 56 1.93 23.77 -6.50
C LEU A 56 2.26 24.96 -5.59
N MET A 57 2.73 24.71 -4.37
CA MET A 57 3.17 25.78 -3.47
C MET A 57 4.46 26.45 -3.97
N VAL A 58 5.42 25.66 -4.44
CA VAL A 58 6.67 26.12 -5.06
C VAL A 58 6.41 26.86 -6.38
N LEU A 59 5.27 26.61 -7.02
CA LEU A 59 4.83 27.34 -8.20
C LEU A 59 4.28 28.75 -7.88
N ALA A 60 3.97 29.06 -6.61
CA ALA A 60 3.40 30.34 -6.22
C ALA A 60 4.28 31.56 -6.57
N PRO A 61 5.61 31.58 -6.36
CA PRO A 61 6.50 32.63 -6.86
C PRO A 61 6.42 32.84 -8.38
N THR A 62 6.27 31.76 -9.16
CA THR A 62 6.11 31.84 -10.63
C THR A 62 4.80 32.55 -10.99
N TYR A 63 3.69 32.16 -10.37
CA TYR A 63 2.41 32.85 -10.60
C TYR A 63 2.39 34.27 -10.04
N LEU A 64 3.07 34.54 -8.93
CA LEU A 64 3.22 35.88 -8.39
C LEU A 64 4.03 36.76 -9.35
N PHE A 65 5.10 36.24 -9.94
CA PHE A 65 5.86 36.92 -10.98
C PHE A 65 4.98 37.21 -12.20
N TYR A 66 4.24 36.22 -12.72
CA TYR A 66 3.27 36.45 -13.80
C TYR A 66 2.25 37.53 -13.44
N ALA A 67 1.67 37.48 -12.24
CA ALA A 67 0.72 38.47 -11.78
C ALA A 67 1.36 39.87 -11.68
N LEU A 68 2.57 39.98 -11.13
CA LEU A 68 3.28 41.26 -11.02
C LEU A 68 3.61 41.84 -12.40
N THR A 69 4.03 41.03 -13.36
CA THR A 69 4.32 41.49 -14.73
C THR A 69 3.08 42.02 -15.45
N LEU A 70 1.87 41.65 -15.02
CA LEU A 70 0.60 42.19 -15.53
C LEU A 70 0.11 43.39 -14.69
N LEU A 71 0.11 43.26 -13.37
CA LEU A 71 -0.44 44.25 -12.44
C LEU A 71 0.39 45.53 -12.39
N VAL A 72 1.72 45.44 -12.52
CA VAL A 72 2.59 46.64 -12.51
C VAL A 72 2.32 47.52 -13.74
N PRO A 73 2.34 47.01 -15.00
CA PRO A 73 1.94 47.79 -16.16
C PRO A 73 0.50 48.31 -16.08
N LEU A 74 -0.44 47.53 -15.55
CA LEU A 74 -1.82 47.99 -15.35
C LEU A 74 -1.88 49.18 -14.39
N GLY A 75 -1.22 49.09 -13.24
CA GLY A 75 -1.14 50.16 -12.26
C GLY A 75 -0.50 51.42 -12.85
N VAL A 76 0.60 51.28 -13.58
CA VAL A 76 1.27 52.40 -14.27
C VAL A 76 0.34 53.03 -15.32
N GLY A 77 -0.29 52.21 -16.17
CA GLY A 77 -1.23 52.66 -17.19
C GLY A 77 -2.42 53.41 -16.60
N TRP A 78 -3.02 52.90 -15.52
CA TRP A 78 -4.11 53.57 -14.82
C TRP A 78 -3.69 54.89 -14.19
N VAL A 79 -2.56 54.94 -13.48
CA VAL A 79 -2.06 56.16 -12.84
C VAL A 79 -1.77 57.24 -13.88
N VAL A 80 -1.06 56.90 -14.96
CA VAL A 80 -0.74 57.82 -16.05
C VAL A 80 -2.01 58.28 -16.76
N GLY A 81 -2.90 57.34 -17.13
CA GLY A 81 -4.16 57.64 -17.81
C GLY A 81 -5.06 58.58 -17.01
N VAL A 82 -5.27 58.28 -15.71
CA VAL A 82 -6.07 59.12 -14.81
C VAL A 82 -5.39 60.48 -14.59
N ALA A 83 -4.07 60.53 -14.44
CA ALA A 83 -3.34 61.79 -14.29
C ALA A 83 -3.51 62.69 -15.52
N VAL A 84 -3.41 62.14 -16.74
CA VAL A 84 -3.62 62.87 -17.99
C VAL A 84 -5.06 63.38 -18.09
N VAL A 85 -6.06 62.52 -17.87
CA VAL A 85 -7.48 62.89 -17.95
C VAL A 85 -7.88 63.91 -16.89
N SER A 86 -7.35 63.78 -15.67
CA SER A 86 -7.62 64.72 -14.59
C SER A 86 -7.12 66.15 -14.89
N ARG A 87 -6.05 66.26 -15.70
CA ARG A 87 -5.53 67.54 -16.19
C ARG A 87 -6.34 68.09 -17.37
N LEU A 88 -6.84 67.22 -18.25
CA LEU A 88 -7.56 67.63 -19.47
C LEU A 88 -9.05 67.95 -19.23
N VAL A 89 -9.72 67.24 -18.31
CA VAL A 89 -11.17 67.34 -18.10
C VAL A 89 -11.51 68.22 -16.89
N LYS A 90 -12.29 69.28 -17.14
CA LYS A 90 -12.83 70.19 -16.12
C LYS A 90 -14.20 69.68 -15.62
N GLY A 91 -14.49 69.89 -14.33
CA GLY A 91 -15.73 69.45 -13.67
C GLY A 91 -15.62 68.08 -12.98
N ARG A 92 -16.11 67.96 -11.74
CA ARG A 92 -15.95 66.75 -10.90
C ARG A 92 -16.63 65.51 -11.50
N GLY A 93 -17.88 65.64 -11.96
CA GLY A 93 -18.65 64.53 -12.52
C GLY A 93 -18.06 64.01 -13.83
N ALA A 94 -17.78 64.91 -14.79
CA ALA A 94 -17.16 64.56 -16.06
C ALA A 94 -15.77 63.94 -15.87
N ARG A 95 -14.97 64.46 -14.93
CA ARG A 95 -13.67 63.88 -14.58
C ARG A 95 -13.79 62.48 -14.01
N PHE A 96 -14.75 62.21 -13.13
CA PHE A 96 -14.97 60.86 -12.60
C PHE A 96 -15.32 59.87 -13.72
N VAL A 97 -16.29 60.21 -14.58
CA VAL A 97 -16.71 59.37 -15.69
C VAL A 97 -15.57 59.13 -16.68
N ALA A 98 -14.83 60.18 -17.05
CA ALA A 98 -13.71 60.08 -17.98
C ALA A 98 -12.53 59.27 -17.38
N SER A 99 -12.22 59.45 -16.09
CA SER A 99 -11.21 58.65 -15.39
C SER A 99 -11.60 57.18 -15.33
N LEU A 100 -12.88 56.87 -15.02
CA LEU A 100 -13.38 55.49 -15.01
C LEU A 100 -13.31 54.84 -16.40
N ALA A 101 -13.77 55.54 -17.43
CA ALA A 101 -13.68 55.07 -18.81
C ALA A 101 -12.22 54.82 -19.23
N THR A 102 -11.32 55.70 -18.81
CA THR A 102 -9.88 55.58 -19.09
C THR A 102 -9.25 54.39 -18.38
N VAL A 103 -9.62 54.12 -17.12
CA VAL A 103 -9.17 52.92 -16.39
C VAL A 103 -9.59 51.64 -17.12
N ILE A 104 -10.83 51.59 -17.63
CA ILE A 104 -11.34 50.43 -18.37
C ILE A 104 -10.58 50.26 -19.70
N VAL A 105 -10.48 51.33 -20.52
CA VAL A 105 -9.86 51.27 -21.85
C VAL A 105 -8.35 50.98 -21.76
N VAL A 106 -7.63 51.73 -20.91
CA VAL A 106 -6.20 51.51 -20.70
C VAL A 106 -5.95 50.15 -20.06
N GLY A 107 -6.80 49.72 -19.12
CA GLY A 107 -6.71 48.39 -18.52
C GLY A 107 -6.83 47.27 -19.55
N ALA A 108 -7.83 47.35 -20.43
CA ALA A 108 -8.02 46.38 -21.51
C ALA A 108 -6.85 46.39 -22.52
N ALA A 109 -6.37 47.58 -22.90
CA ALA A 109 -5.25 47.72 -23.84
C ALA A 109 -3.94 47.16 -23.27
N VAL A 110 -3.62 47.46 -22.00
CA VAL A 110 -2.43 46.94 -21.32
C VAL A 110 -2.52 45.42 -21.13
N ALA A 111 -3.66 44.89 -20.71
CA ALA A 111 -3.85 43.45 -20.56
C ALA A 111 -3.72 42.71 -21.90
N TRP A 112 -4.27 43.29 -22.98
CA TRP A 112 -4.11 42.77 -24.34
C TRP A 112 -2.64 42.77 -24.78
N ALA A 113 -1.93 43.90 -24.59
CA ALA A 113 -0.53 44.02 -24.94
C ALA A 113 0.35 43.03 -24.15
N TRP A 114 0.09 42.88 -22.84
CA TRP A 114 0.78 41.89 -22.00
C TRP A 114 0.57 40.47 -22.52
N ARG A 115 -0.67 40.11 -22.87
CA ARG A 115 -0.99 38.78 -23.42
C ARG A 115 -0.35 38.54 -24.79
N ALA A 116 -0.28 39.57 -25.64
CA ALA A 116 0.26 39.46 -26.99
C ALA A 116 1.80 39.38 -27.01
N PHE A 117 2.47 40.17 -26.16
CA PHE A 117 3.93 40.34 -26.24
C PHE A 117 4.69 39.68 -25.10
N ALA A 118 4.23 39.82 -23.85
CA ALA A 118 4.97 39.32 -22.68
C ALA A 118 4.65 37.84 -22.41
N TRP A 119 3.38 37.43 -22.48
CA TRP A 119 2.96 36.08 -22.12
C TRP A 119 3.62 34.96 -22.93
N PRO A 120 3.77 35.04 -24.28
CA PRO A 120 4.42 33.99 -25.05
C PRO A 120 5.88 33.75 -24.68
N MET A 121 6.59 34.80 -24.23
CA MET A 121 7.99 34.70 -23.79
C MET A 121 8.14 34.18 -22.36
N MET A 122 7.15 34.46 -21.50
CA MET A 122 7.22 34.10 -20.08
C MET A 122 6.61 32.73 -19.78
N ARG A 123 5.61 32.28 -20.54
CA ARG A 123 4.91 31.02 -20.26
C ARG A 123 5.86 29.84 -20.39
N TYR A 124 6.09 29.14 -19.27
CA TYR A 124 6.90 27.93 -19.25
C TYR A 124 6.34 26.82 -20.16
N ASN A 125 7.21 26.24 -20.98
CA ASN A 125 6.93 25.07 -21.81
C ASN A 125 7.76 23.87 -21.29
N PRO A 126 7.11 22.79 -20.80
CA PRO A 126 7.82 21.64 -20.25
C PRO A 126 8.56 20.81 -21.30
N VAL A 127 8.23 20.96 -22.60
CA VAL A 127 8.85 20.13 -23.66
C VAL A 127 10.27 20.59 -23.99
N ASP A 128 10.50 21.90 -24.01
CA ASP A 128 11.78 22.51 -24.39
C ASP A 128 12.46 23.25 -23.23
N GLY A 129 11.81 23.32 -22.05
CA GLY A 129 12.29 24.05 -20.88
C GLY A 129 12.28 25.58 -21.04
N SER A 130 11.68 26.12 -22.10
CA SER A 130 11.63 27.57 -22.36
C SER A 130 10.62 28.30 -21.47
N GLY A 131 10.80 29.61 -21.31
CA GLY A 131 9.96 30.46 -20.47
C GLY A 131 10.44 30.56 -19.01
N VAL A 132 9.57 31.03 -18.11
CA VAL A 132 9.94 31.29 -16.71
C VAL A 132 9.18 30.34 -15.78
N ARG A 133 9.89 29.42 -15.14
CA ARG A 133 9.39 28.65 -13.99
C ARG A 133 10.49 28.61 -12.94
N PHE A 134 10.25 29.30 -11.81
CA PHE A 134 11.16 29.20 -10.69
C PHE A 134 11.11 27.78 -10.11
N PHE A 135 12.28 27.21 -9.83
CA PHE A 135 12.44 25.87 -9.26
C PHE A 135 11.77 24.75 -10.08
N ALA A 136 11.95 24.75 -11.41
CA ALA A 136 11.30 23.80 -12.32
C ALA A 136 11.45 22.34 -11.86
N ASP A 137 12.66 21.90 -11.54
CA ASP A 137 12.95 20.54 -11.10
C ASP A 137 12.19 20.17 -9.81
N ALA A 138 12.08 21.10 -8.86
CA ALA A 138 11.34 20.87 -7.61
C ALA A 138 9.82 20.84 -7.86
N VAL A 139 9.30 21.64 -8.78
CA VAL A 139 7.88 21.62 -9.17
C VAL A 139 7.54 20.28 -9.81
N GLU A 140 8.41 19.75 -10.65
CA GLU A 140 8.23 18.47 -11.33
C GLU A 140 8.34 17.29 -10.37
N ARG A 141 9.44 17.24 -9.60
CA ARG A 141 9.68 16.20 -8.58
C ARG A 141 8.57 16.11 -7.53
N TYR A 142 7.97 17.23 -7.15
CA TYR A 142 6.93 17.28 -6.11
C TYR A 142 5.54 17.68 -6.65
N ALA A 143 5.27 17.45 -7.93
CA ALA A 143 4.00 17.84 -8.57
C ALA A 143 2.77 17.21 -7.90
N ALA A 144 2.88 15.96 -7.45
CA ALA A 144 1.82 15.21 -6.77
C ALA A 144 2.06 14.99 -5.27
N THR A 145 3.19 15.48 -4.73
CA THR A 145 3.63 15.18 -3.36
C THR A 145 3.14 16.26 -2.40
N THR A 146 2.28 15.91 -1.44
CA THR A 146 1.85 16.83 -0.37
C THR A 146 2.89 16.91 0.75
N LEU A 147 2.86 17.97 1.57
CA LEU A 147 3.87 18.19 2.61
C LEU A 147 4.03 16.98 3.54
N ARG A 148 2.92 16.36 3.92
CA ARG A 148 2.89 15.16 4.78
C ARG A 148 3.53 13.91 4.17
N ARG A 149 3.74 13.87 2.85
CA ARG A 149 4.39 12.76 2.13
C ARG A 149 5.89 13.00 1.91
N LEU A 150 6.44 14.12 2.36
CA LEU A 150 7.89 14.33 2.29
C LEU A 150 8.59 13.42 3.32
N PRO A 151 9.85 13.01 3.07
CA PRO A 151 10.63 12.12 3.94
C PRO A 151 10.74 12.58 5.40
N ALA A 152 10.66 13.89 5.66
CA ALA A 152 10.73 14.44 7.01
C ALA A 152 9.43 14.26 7.82
N PHE A 153 8.31 13.94 7.17
CA PHE A 153 7.01 13.81 7.82
C PHE A 153 6.47 12.38 7.75
N GLU A 154 6.35 11.77 6.57
CA GLU A 154 5.84 10.39 6.38
C GLU A 154 4.47 10.10 7.05
N MET A 155 3.55 11.06 7.08
CA MET A 155 2.29 10.95 7.82
C MET A 155 1.07 10.68 6.92
N THR A 156 0.14 9.87 7.42
CA THR A 156 -1.24 9.90 6.92
C THR A 156 -1.84 11.29 7.06
N GLU A 157 -2.90 11.56 6.29
CA GLU A 157 -3.67 12.79 6.45
C GLU A 157 -4.21 12.94 7.88
N LEU A 158 -4.68 11.84 8.47
CA LEU A 158 -5.20 11.84 9.85
C LEU A 158 -4.10 12.10 10.88
N GLU A 159 -2.92 11.49 10.74
CA GLU A 159 -1.77 11.75 11.61
C GLU A 159 -1.31 13.21 11.50
N PHE A 160 -1.23 13.75 10.28
CA PHE A 160 -0.81 15.13 10.06
C PHE A 160 -1.77 16.13 10.72
N TYR A 161 -3.09 15.93 10.63
CA TYR A 161 -4.08 16.78 11.32
C TYR A 161 -4.12 16.57 12.83
N SER A 162 -3.75 15.38 13.29
CA SER A 162 -3.66 15.07 14.72
C SER A 162 -2.27 15.32 15.29
N TRP A 163 -1.33 15.88 14.51
CA TRP A 163 0.01 16.18 14.97
C TRP A 163 0.01 17.33 16.00
N TRP A 164 1.04 17.37 16.85
CA TRP A 164 1.07 18.28 17.98
C TRP A 164 0.95 19.78 17.60
N PRO A 165 1.46 20.30 16.46
CA PRO A 165 1.33 21.72 16.14
C PRO A 165 -0.14 22.12 15.97
N MET A 166 -0.93 21.28 15.31
CA MET A 166 -2.37 21.50 15.17
C MET A 166 -3.06 21.41 16.54
N ARG A 167 -2.73 20.42 17.37
CA ARG A 167 -3.29 20.31 18.72
C ARG A 167 -3.00 21.54 19.57
N VAL A 168 -1.77 22.03 19.55
CA VAL A 168 -1.36 23.24 20.28
C VAL A 168 -2.11 24.47 19.78
N ALA A 169 -2.27 24.62 18.46
CA ALA A 169 -3.05 25.72 17.90
C ALA A 169 -4.52 25.66 18.34
N LEU A 170 -5.15 24.48 18.27
CA LEU A 170 -6.53 24.28 18.72
C LEU A 170 -6.69 24.52 20.22
N LEU A 171 -5.79 24.02 21.06
CA LEU A 171 -5.81 24.26 22.50
C LEU A 171 -5.59 25.75 22.82
N THR A 172 -4.67 26.41 22.13
CA THR A 172 -4.42 27.85 22.26
C THR A 172 -5.66 28.65 21.88
N PHE A 173 -6.35 28.25 20.80
CA PHE A 173 -7.62 28.84 20.40
C PHE A 173 -8.71 28.63 21.46
N VAL A 174 -8.81 27.42 22.04
CA VAL A 174 -9.76 27.14 23.13
C VAL A 174 -9.49 28.01 24.35
N VAL A 175 -8.23 28.10 24.80
CA VAL A 175 -7.84 28.96 25.93
C VAL A 175 -8.14 30.42 25.62
N ASN A 176 -7.84 30.88 24.40
CA ASN A 176 -8.18 32.23 23.95
C ASN A 176 -9.71 32.46 24.02
N MET A 177 -10.51 31.52 23.51
CA MET A 177 -11.96 31.59 23.54
C MET A 177 -12.51 31.62 24.96
N ILE A 178 -12.00 30.80 25.89
CA ILE A 178 -12.39 30.81 27.31
C ILE A 178 -12.08 32.17 27.93
N VAL A 179 -10.84 32.64 27.82
CA VAL A 179 -10.40 33.92 28.41
C VAL A 179 -11.15 35.09 27.80
N ALA A 180 -11.35 35.12 26.48
CA ALA A 180 -12.16 36.13 25.80
C ALA A 180 -13.62 36.11 26.27
N THR A 181 -14.22 34.93 26.46
CA THR A 181 -15.59 34.79 26.97
C THR A 181 -15.73 35.39 28.36
N VAL A 182 -14.87 34.94 29.29
CA VAL A 182 -14.89 35.40 30.68
C VAL A 182 -14.62 36.89 30.78
N ARG A 183 -13.70 37.44 29.99
CA ARG A 183 -13.25 38.84 30.13
C ARG A 183 -14.03 39.85 29.27
N ARG A 184 -14.56 39.45 28.10
CA ARG A 184 -15.20 40.41 27.17
C ARG A 184 -16.71 40.37 27.14
N ILE A 185 -17.33 39.23 27.47
CA ILE A 185 -18.78 39.03 27.37
C ILE A 185 -19.40 39.07 28.75
N GLU A 186 -20.38 39.94 28.98
CA GLU A 186 -21.11 39.98 30.26
C GLU A 186 -22.02 38.75 30.40
N PHE A 187 -21.98 38.10 31.57
CA PHE A 187 -22.88 37.01 31.94
C PHE A 187 -24.27 37.54 32.27
N SER A 188 -24.96 38.03 31.23
CA SER A 188 -26.33 38.54 31.31
C SER A 188 -27.21 37.76 30.35
N PHE A 189 -28.50 37.68 30.66
CA PHE A 189 -29.47 36.97 29.83
C PHE A 189 -29.49 37.45 28.36
N ARG A 190 -29.21 38.74 28.11
CA ARG A 190 -29.12 39.29 26.74
C ARG A 190 -28.00 38.66 25.92
N ASN A 191 -26.92 38.23 26.59
CA ASN A 191 -25.74 37.66 25.96
C ASN A 191 -25.73 36.13 25.97
N ILE A 192 -26.79 35.46 26.48
CA ILE A 192 -26.82 34.00 26.55
C ILE A 192 -26.53 33.37 25.19
N GLY A 193 -27.08 33.89 24.08
CA GLY A 193 -26.76 33.38 22.74
C GLY A 193 -25.28 33.40 22.38
N VAL A 194 -24.56 34.50 22.66
CA VAL A 194 -23.11 34.58 22.38
C VAL A 194 -22.34 33.64 23.30
N LEU A 195 -22.73 33.54 24.58
CA LEU A 195 -22.15 32.59 25.52
C LEU A 195 -22.37 31.14 25.05
N THR A 196 -23.57 30.80 24.59
CA THR A 196 -23.91 29.48 24.04
C THR A 196 -23.08 29.16 22.80
N VAL A 197 -22.85 30.12 21.89
CA VAL A 197 -21.97 29.92 20.73
C VAL A 197 -20.52 29.67 21.18
N HIS A 198 -19.98 30.48 22.08
CA HIS A 198 -18.61 30.31 22.57
C HIS A 198 -18.42 28.97 23.30
N THR A 199 -19.37 28.59 24.17
CA THR A 199 -19.39 27.28 24.82
C THR A 199 -19.47 26.16 23.80
N GLY A 200 -20.31 26.29 22.77
CA GLY A 200 -20.41 25.31 21.69
C GLY A 200 -19.09 25.10 20.94
N ILE A 201 -18.38 26.18 20.60
CA ILE A 201 -17.05 26.13 19.96
C ILE A 201 -16.04 25.41 20.87
N ILE A 202 -16.01 25.74 22.18
CA ILE A 202 -15.11 25.10 23.15
C ILE A 202 -15.42 23.60 23.27
N VAL A 203 -16.70 23.23 23.37
CA VAL A 203 -17.15 21.83 23.46
C VAL A 203 -16.78 21.05 22.20
N ILE A 204 -16.94 21.62 21.00
CA ILE A 204 -16.50 21.00 19.74
C ILE A 204 -14.99 20.76 19.76
N ALA A 205 -14.20 21.77 20.13
CA ALA A 205 -12.74 21.67 20.11
C ALA A 205 -12.22 20.63 21.12
N LEU A 206 -12.73 20.65 22.37
CA LEU A 206 -12.39 19.64 23.38
C LEU A 206 -12.87 18.24 22.99
N GLY A 207 -14.09 18.13 22.46
CA GLY A 207 -14.62 16.87 21.93
C GLY A 207 -13.79 16.32 20.78
N SER A 208 -13.23 17.17 19.92
CA SER A 208 -12.34 16.79 18.82
C SER A 208 -10.99 16.28 19.35
N VAL A 209 -10.42 16.92 20.37
CA VAL A 209 -9.19 16.45 21.04
C VAL A 209 -9.43 15.08 21.68
N TYR A 210 -10.52 14.91 22.44
CA TYR A 210 -10.89 13.65 23.08
C TYR A 210 -11.13 12.53 22.05
N TYR A 211 -11.84 12.85 20.96
CA TYR A 211 -12.08 11.93 19.84
C TYR A 211 -10.77 11.46 19.24
N GLN A 212 -9.89 12.39 18.83
CA GLN A 212 -8.61 12.03 18.21
C GLN A 212 -7.69 11.21 19.12
N SER A 213 -7.69 11.45 20.44
CA SER A 213 -6.80 10.74 21.37
C SER A 213 -7.21 9.29 21.64
N LEU A 214 -8.50 8.98 21.53
CA LEU A 214 -9.06 7.66 21.90
C LEU A 214 -9.59 6.87 20.70
N LYS A 215 -9.58 7.48 19.52
CA LYS A 215 -10.03 6.85 18.28
C LYS A 215 -9.19 5.61 17.98
N LYS A 216 -9.89 4.51 17.73
CA LYS A 216 -9.36 3.23 17.26
C LYS A 216 -10.19 2.82 16.05
N GLU A 217 -9.51 2.54 14.96
CA GLU A 217 -10.11 2.07 13.71
C GLU A 217 -9.32 0.90 13.15
N GLY A 218 -10.00 0.01 12.46
CA GLY A 218 -9.41 -1.20 11.95
C GLY A 218 -10.42 -2.10 11.28
N ASN A 219 -10.02 -3.35 11.07
CA ASN A 219 -10.86 -4.38 10.48
C ASN A 219 -10.76 -5.66 11.31
N THR A 220 -11.84 -6.42 11.43
CA THR A 220 -11.80 -7.78 11.94
C THR A 220 -12.26 -8.75 10.85
N LEU A 221 -11.54 -9.84 10.69
CA LEU A 221 -11.86 -10.90 9.74
C LEU A 221 -12.57 -12.02 10.49
N LEU A 222 -13.80 -12.34 10.09
CA LEU A 222 -14.54 -13.45 10.66
C LEU A 222 -14.64 -14.57 9.63
N VAL A 223 -14.08 -15.72 9.96
CA VAL A 223 -14.18 -16.95 9.15
C VAL A 223 -15.52 -17.61 9.40
N ALA A 224 -16.17 -18.10 8.36
CA ALA A 224 -17.40 -18.89 8.48
C ALA A 224 -17.07 -20.30 8.95
N GLY A 225 -17.87 -20.84 9.89
CA GLY A 225 -17.88 -22.29 10.09
C GLY A 225 -18.69 -22.88 8.95
N VAL A 226 -18.12 -23.66 8.05
CA VAL A 226 -18.88 -24.23 6.92
C VAL A 226 -18.80 -25.74 7.00
N ASP A 227 -19.95 -26.40 6.95
CA ASP A 227 -20.00 -27.81 6.60
C ASP A 227 -19.80 -27.93 5.08
N PRO A 228 -18.67 -28.49 4.62
CA PRO A 228 -18.34 -28.56 3.19
C PRO A 228 -19.32 -29.41 2.38
N SER A 229 -20.04 -30.33 3.03
CA SER A 229 -20.94 -31.27 2.38
C SER A 229 -22.35 -30.70 2.13
N SER A 230 -22.84 -29.85 3.04
CA SER A 230 -24.17 -29.25 2.95
C SER A 230 -24.15 -27.77 2.54
N GLY A 231 -22.99 -27.11 2.57
CA GLY A 231 -22.88 -25.66 2.39
C GLY A 231 -23.56 -24.88 3.53
N VAL A 232 -23.98 -25.55 4.60
CA VAL A 232 -24.59 -24.90 5.75
C VAL A 232 -23.49 -24.17 6.53
N GLN A 233 -23.56 -22.83 6.50
CA GLN A 233 -22.80 -22.00 7.44
C GLN A 233 -23.27 -22.29 8.87
N GLY A 234 -22.38 -22.92 9.64
CA GLY A 234 -22.34 -22.91 11.09
C GLY A 234 -21.58 -21.71 11.64
N ILE A 235 -21.42 -21.71 12.97
CA ILE A 235 -20.82 -20.58 13.69
C ILE A 235 -19.30 -20.64 13.55
N GLY A 236 -18.72 -19.56 13.07
CA GLY A 236 -17.27 -19.39 12.95
C GLY A 236 -16.52 -19.33 14.28
N PRO A 237 -15.18 -19.45 14.27
CA PRO A 237 -14.38 -19.30 15.48
C PRO A 237 -14.53 -17.90 16.09
N PRO A 238 -14.48 -17.77 17.44
CA PRO A 238 -14.55 -16.48 18.09
C PRO A 238 -13.34 -15.62 17.77
N GLN A 239 -13.60 -14.35 17.44
CA GLN A 239 -12.58 -13.34 17.22
C GLN A 239 -12.61 -12.34 18.38
N GLY A 240 -11.53 -12.37 19.15
CA GLY A 240 -11.34 -11.54 20.34
C GLY A 240 -10.74 -10.16 20.07
N GLY A 241 -10.48 -9.81 18.80
CA GLY A 241 -9.79 -8.57 18.42
C GLY A 241 -9.97 -8.12 16.98
N PHE A 242 -9.26 -7.06 16.61
CA PHE A 242 -9.26 -6.44 15.28
C PHE A 242 -7.89 -5.88 14.91
N PHE A 243 -7.60 -5.81 13.61
CA PHE A 243 -6.35 -5.28 13.05
C PHE A 243 -6.45 -3.77 12.85
N ASP A 244 -5.53 -3.00 13.42
CA ASP A 244 -5.46 -1.54 13.32
C ASP A 244 -5.35 -1.10 11.85
N ASN A 245 -5.97 0.03 11.49
CA ASN A 245 -5.92 0.49 10.11
C ASN A 245 -4.61 1.21 9.73
N THR A 246 -3.85 1.65 10.72
CA THR A 246 -2.69 2.55 10.54
C THR A 246 -1.42 2.03 11.18
N ARG A 247 -1.52 1.41 12.36
CA ARG A 247 -0.36 0.92 13.10
C ARG A 247 0.06 -0.45 12.61
N VAL A 248 1.36 -0.60 12.45
CA VAL A 248 2.00 -1.82 11.96
C VAL A 248 2.94 -2.40 13.02
N VAL A 249 3.19 -3.70 12.90
CA VAL A 249 3.98 -4.50 13.83
C VAL A 249 4.91 -5.42 13.03
N LEU A 250 6.02 -5.77 13.66
CA LEU A 250 6.76 -6.97 13.34
C LEU A 250 6.24 -8.09 14.25
N ASP A 251 5.55 -9.05 13.68
CA ASP A 251 5.13 -10.27 14.36
C ASP A 251 6.30 -11.26 14.33
N VAL A 252 6.72 -11.70 15.52
CA VAL A 252 7.85 -12.60 15.69
C VAL A 252 7.38 -13.87 16.40
N ARG A 253 7.84 -15.02 15.91
CA ARG A 253 7.62 -16.32 16.55
C ARG A 253 8.94 -17.08 16.62
N GLN A 254 9.25 -17.65 17.78
CA GLN A 254 10.39 -18.53 17.98
C GLN A 254 9.90 -19.96 18.21
N ASP A 255 10.39 -20.91 17.42
CA ASP A 255 10.06 -22.32 17.62
C ASP A 255 10.84 -22.88 18.82
N ARG A 256 10.15 -22.99 19.97
CA ARG A 256 10.67 -23.63 21.17
C ARG A 256 10.20 -25.09 21.20
N THR A 257 10.92 -25.94 20.48
CA THR A 257 10.97 -27.41 20.65
C THR A 257 9.66 -28.08 21.10
N GLY A 258 8.67 -28.18 20.20
CA GLY A 258 7.68 -29.26 20.22
C GLY A 258 6.56 -29.24 21.27
N MET A 259 6.41 -28.20 22.10
CA MET A 259 5.29 -28.08 23.05
C MET A 259 4.37 -26.89 22.71
N GLY A 260 3.31 -27.19 21.95
CA GLY A 260 2.18 -26.29 21.69
C GLY A 260 2.40 -25.27 20.57
N ALA A 261 1.30 -24.71 20.06
CA ALA A 261 1.36 -23.65 19.05
C ALA A 261 2.04 -22.41 19.65
N ALA A 262 3.31 -22.16 19.31
CA ALA A 262 4.04 -21.00 19.78
C ALA A 262 3.26 -19.72 19.46
N ALA A 263 3.00 -18.90 20.49
CA ALA A 263 2.29 -17.64 20.35
C ALA A 263 3.16 -16.60 19.62
N TRP A 264 2.52 -15.74 18.82
CA TRP A 264 3.18 -14.63 18.15
C TRP A 264 3.36 -13.46 19.13
N GLU A 265 4.56 -12.88 19.13
CA GLU A 265 4.85 -11.61 19.80
C GLU A 265 4.71 -10.47 18.79
N GLN A 266 3.81 -9.52 19.06
CA GLN A 266 3.67 -8.32 18.23
C GLN A 266 4.62 -7.23 18.72
N ARG A 267 5.54 -6.78 17.86
CA ARG A 267 6.47 -5.68 18.17
C ARG A 267 6.10 -4.43 17.36
N PRO A 268 5.45 -3.41 17.98
CA PRO A 268 5.06 -2.19 17.29
C PRO A 268 6.23 -1.46 16.63
N LEU A 269 6.09 -1.13 15.36
CA LEU A 269 7.09 -0.40 14.59
C LEU A 269 6.75 1.09 14.58
N HIS A 270 7.27 1.82 15.57
CA HIS A 270 7.06 3.26 15.67
C HIS A 270 7.97 4.03 14.71
N GLY A 271 7.39 4.94 13.92
CA GLY A 271 8.15 5.78 12.99
C GLY A 271 8.55 5.09 11.68
N LEU A 272 7.91 3.96 11.34
CA LEU A 272 8.10 3.34 10.02
C LEU A 272 7.66 4.33 8.92
N PRO A 273 8.47 4.51 7.85
CA PRO A 273 8.07 5.34 6.71
C PRO A 273 6.84 4.79 5.98
N ARG A 274 6.25 5.59 5.08
CA ARG A 274 4.96 5.26 4.46
C ARG A 274 4.86 5.49 2.96
N TYR A 275 5.54 6.50 2.42
CA TYR A 275 5.40 6.92 1.03
C TYR A 275 6.70 6.83 0.24
N ASN A 276 7.81 6.64 0.94
CA ASN A 276 9.16 6.85 0.44
C ASN A 276 9.98 5.60 0.73
N ASP A 277 10.87 5.26 -0.19
CA ASP A 277 11.76 4.09 -0.07
C ASP A 277 13.02 4.41 0.74
N TYR A 278 13.55 3.42 1.46
CA TYR A 278 14.72 3.55 2.32
C TYR A 278 15.53 2.25 2.27
N GLY A 279 16.83 2.33 2.01
CA GLY A 279 17.73 1.19 2.03
C GLY A 279 17.23 0.01 1.20
N LEU A 280 16.92 0.22 -0.09
CA LEU A 280 16.43 -0.85 -0.96
C LEU A 280 17.48 -1.96 -1.20
N GLU A 281 18.75 -1.60 -1.04
CA GLU A 281 19.91 -2.50 -1.05
C GLU A 281 20.22 -3.11 0.34
N ALA A 282 19.32 -2.96 1.32
CA ALA A 282 19.53 -3.57 2.64
C ALA A 282 19.67 -5.10 2.53
N GLY A 283 20.73 -5.63 3.14
CA GLY A 283 21.13 -7.03 3.03
C GLY A 283 22.18 -7.31 1.95
N VAL A 284 22.49 -6.33 1.09
CA VAL A 284 23.58 -6.41 0.12
C VAL A 284 24.78 -5.65 0.65
N GLU A 285 25.92 -6.32 0.78
CA GLU A 285 27.15 -5.63 1.21
C GLU A 285 27.60 -4.59 0.16
N PRO A 286 28.12 -3.43 0.60
CA PRO A 286 28.68 -2.44 -0.31
C PRO A 286 29.78 -3.07 -1.20
N GLY A 287 29.59 -3.00 -2.52
CA GLY A 287 30.51 -3.60 -3.49
C GLY A 287 30.28 -5.08 -3.80
N ALA A 288 29.32 -5.75 -3.14
CA ALA A 288 28.96 -7.12 -3.51
C ALA A 288 28.50 -7.19 -4.98
N THR A 289 28.85 -8.26 -5.67
CA THR A 289 28.41 -8.47 -7.05
C THR A 289 27.06 -9.18 -7.03
N THR A 290 25.99 -8.50 -7.47
CA THR A 290 24.67 -9.13 -7.64
C THR A 290 24.31 -9.29 -9.11
N LEU A 291 23.39 -10.20 -9.41
CA LEU A 291 22.97 -10.45 -10.79
C LEU A 291 22.29 -9.23 -11.38
N TRP A 292 21.49 -8.49 -10.61
CA TRP A 292 20.88 -7.25 -11.09
C TRP A 292 21.93 -6.20 -11.45
N ARG A 293 23.00 -6.03 -10.65
CA ARG A 293 24.12 -5.13 -11.00
C ARG A 293 24.76 -5.53 -12.33
N LEU A 294 25.04 -6.82 -12.50
CA LEU A 294 25.65 -7.34 -13.74
C LEU A 294 24.74 -7.22 -14.96
N THR A 295 23.43 -7.30 -14.78
CA THR A 295 22.45 -7.29 -15.87
C THR A 295 21.84 -5.92 -16.15
N GLY A 296 22.31 -4.87 -15.45
CA GLY A 296 21.77 -3.51 -15.60
C GLY A 296 20.33 -3.37 -15.11
N ARG A 297 19.87 -4.28 -14.26
CA ARG A 297 18.55 -4.25 -13.60
C ARG A 297 18.60 -3.58 -12.24
N GLU A 298 19.62 -2.78 -11.95
CA GLU A 298 19.71 -2.07 -10.67
C GLU A 298 18.46 -1.23 -10.45
N VAL A 299 18.01 -1.22 -9.19
CA VAL A 299 16.98 -0.29 -8.76
C VAL A 299 17.56 1.10 -8.95
N ASP A 300 16.82 1.97 -9.63
CA ASP A 300 17.23 3.35 -9.86
C ASP A 300 17.64 3.98 -8.52
N ALA A 301 18.92 4.27 -8.34
CA ALA A 301 19.46 4.76 -7.06
C ALA A 301 18.80 6.08 -6.62
N ASP A 302 18.23 6.81 -7.58
CA ASP A 302 17.43 8.01 -7.30
C ASP A 302 16.12 7.70 -6.56
N ALA A 303 15.61 6.47 -6.63
CA ALA A 303 14.35 6.06 -6.00
C ALA A 303 14.42 6.11 -4.46
N ASP A 304 15.53 5.67 -3.87
CA ASP A 304 15.75 5.71 -2.42
C ASP A 304 16.55 6.95 -1.96
N GLY A 305 17.16 7.70 -2.88
CA GLY A 305 17.91 8.92 -2.58
C GLY A 305 18.95 8.73 -1.48
N GLU A 306 19.58 7.55 -1.41
CA GLU A 306 20.57 7.16 -0.41
C GLU A 306 20.06 7.21 1.04
N ARG A 307 18.74 7.16 1.24
CA ARG A 307 18.12 7.23 2.57
C ARG A 307 18.37 5.93 3.34
N THR A 308 18.86 6.06 4.57
CA THR A 308 19.06 4.93 5.49
C THR A 308 17.93 4.83 6.51
N LEU A 309 17.67 3.61 6.98
CA LEU A 309 16.66 3.32 8.01
C LEU A 309 17.28 2.50 9.14
N SER A 310 16.84 2.77 10.37
CA SER A 310 17.25 2.00 11.54
C SER A 310 16.21 2.14 12.64
N ILE A 311 15.19 1.28 12.61
CA ILE A 311 14.12 1.26 13.61
C ILE A 311 14.25 -0.01 14.44
N THR A 312 14.49 0.12 15.74
CA THR A 312 14.50 -1.01 16.66
C THR A 312 13.08 -1.55 16.84
N ALA A 313 12.91 -2.87 16.82
CA ALA A 313 11.66 -3.55 17.18
C ALA A 313 11.79 -4.13 18.60
N PRO A 314 11.48 -3.35 19.66
CA PRO A 314 11.68 -3.76 21.04
C PRO A 314 10.74 -4.92 21.42
N ALA A 315 11.19 -5.76 22.34
CA ALA A 315 10.39 -6.85 22.88
C ALA A 315 9.16 -6.31 23.62
N THR A 316 8.02 -6.98 23.43
CA THR A 316 6.77 -6.68 24.15
C THR A 316 6.36 -7.78 25.11
N SER A 317 7.03 -8.94 25.05
CA SER A 317 6.77 -10.10 25.88
C SER A 317 8.06 -10.91 26.15
N ALA A 318 7.95 -12.00 26.89
CA ALA A 318 9.03 -12.98 27.10
C ALA A 318 8.92 -14.21 26.19
N LEU A 319 8.16 -14.10 25.08
CA LEU A 319 7.98 -15.20 24.13
C LEU A 319 9.25 -15.46 23.30
N ILE A 320 10.02 -14.40 23.01
CA ILE A 320 11.30 -14.49 22.30
C ILE A 320 12.47 -14.36 23.29
N ASP A 321 13.54 -15.11 23.07
CA ASP A 321 14.75 -15.01 23.89
C ASP A 321 15.37 -13.59 23.80
N PRO A 322 15.83 -13.03 24.93
CA PRO A 322 16.28 -11.63 24.99
C PRO A 322 17.62 -11.35 24.28
N ASP A 323 18.35 -12.40 23.89
CA ASP A 323 19.60 -12.29 23.13
C ASP A 323 19.38 -12.08 21.62
N ILE A 324 18.13 -12.23 21.16
CA ILE A 324 17.75 -12.05 19.75
C ILE A 324 17.27 -10.61 19.54
N GLY A 325 18.05 -9.86 18.74
CA GLY A 325 17.75 -8.49 18.33
C GLY A 325 17.03 -8.42 16.99
N PHE A 326 16.16 -7.41 16.85
CA PHE A 326 15.43 -7.13 15.60
C PHE A 326 15.46 -5.64 15.30
N ARG A 327 15.84 -5.29 14.07
CA ARG A 327 15.94 -3.91 13.60
C ARG A 327 15.49 -3.81 12.15
N VAL A 328 14.60 -2.87 11.85
CA VAL A 328 14.22 -2.57 10.47
C VAL A 328 15.26 -1.65 9.86
N VAL A 329 15.92 -2.11 8.80
CA VAL A 329 17.06 -1.45 8.14
C VAL A 329 16.75 -1.01 6.70
N GLY A 330 15.61 -1.43 6.16
CA GLY A 330 15.12 -1.04 4.84
C GLY A 330 13.59 -1.02 4.81
N TYR A 331 13.03 -0.25 3.90
CA TYR A 331 11.59 -0.11 3.68
C TYR A 331 11.33 0.22 2.21
N ALA A 332 10.45 -0.56 1.58
CA ALA A 332 9.92 -0.27 0.26
C ALA A 332 8.44 0.05 0.41
N ALA A 333 8.01 1.23 -0.05
CA ALA A 333 6.65 1.73 0.13
C ALA A 333 5.64 1.02 -0.79
N TYR A 334 6.08 0.71 -2.00
CA TYR A 334 5.29 0.01 -3.03
C TYR A 334 6.23 -0.77 -3.95
N ALA A 335 6.42 -2.05 -3.67
CA ALA A 335 7.35 -2.89 -4.41
C ALA A 335 6.85 -4.32 -4.58
N GLU A 336 7.39 -4.99 -5.58
CA GLU A 336 7.30 -6.44 -5.74
C GLU A 336 8.60 -7.06 -5.23
N LEU A 337 8.52 -8.14 -4.47
CA LEU A 337 9.72 -8.89 -4.11
C LEU A 337 10.12 -9.76 -5.29
N GLU A 338 11.35 -9.60 -5.74
CA GLU A 338 11.93 -10.40 -6.80
C GLU A 338 13.20 -11.08 -6.29
N ALA A 339 13.46 -12.27 -6.81
CA ALA A 339 14.68 -12.99 -6.53
C ALA A 339 15.86 -12.32 -7.27
N ASP A 340 16.90 -11.99 -6.51
CA ASP A 340 18.23 -11.64 -7.01
C ASP A 340 19.24 -12.68 -6.49
N TRP A 341 20.45 -12.62 -7.04
CA TRP A 341 21.54 -13.51 -6.68
C TRP A 341 22.74 -12.70 -6.25
N ILE A 342 23.35 -13.08 -5.14
CA ILE A 342 24.60 -12.48 -4.65
C ILE A 342 25.73 -13.49 -4.82
N ARG A 343 26.88 -13.01 -5.30
CA ARG A 343 28.11 -13.80 -5.36
C ARG A 343 28.73 -13.85 -3.96
N LEU A 344 28.95 -15.05 -3.46
CA LEU A 344 29.68 -15.29 -2.20
C LEU A 344 30.94 -16.10 -2.48
N ASP A 345 31.95 -15.91 -1.62
CA ASP A 345 33.16 -16.70 -1.71
C ASP A 345 32.89 -18.13 -1.21
N PRO A 346 33.33 -19.18 -1.93
CA PRO A 346 33.07 -20.57 -1.55
C PRO A 346 33.55 -20.94 -0.15
N GLU A 347 34.60 -20.26 0.35
CA GLU A 347 35.15 -20.46 1.68
C GLU A 347 34.20 -20.01 2.80
N GLU A 348 33.26 -19.12 2.50
CA GLU A 348 32.30 -18.55 3.45
C GLU A 348 30.99 -19.37 3.52
N VAL A 349 30.81 -20.32 2.62
CA VAL A 349 29.55 -21.07 2.46
C VAL A 349 29.61 -22.39 3.23
N SER A 350 28.56 -22.65 4.02
CA SER A 350 28.32 -23.97 4.60
C SER A 350 27.30 -24.75 3.75
N GLY A 351 27.75 -25.82 3.09
CA GLY A 351 26.89 -26.72 2.30
C GLY A 351 27.31 -26.89 0.84
N ASP A 352 26.38 -27.38 0.02
CA ASP A 352 26.63 -27.64 -1.41
C ASP A 352 26.77 -26.32 -2.19
N LEU A 353 27.80 -26.25 -3.04
CA LEU A 353 28.00 -25.10 -3.92
C LEU A 353 26.87 -24.97 -4.95
N ARG A 354 26.50 -23.73 -5.23
CA ARG A 354 25.48 -23.36 -6.22
C ARG A 354 26.12 -22.57 -7.34
N PRO A 355 26.82 -23.24 -8.27
CA PRO A 355 27.47 -22.56 -9.37
C PRO A 355 26.42 -21.85 -10.22
N LEU A 356 26.75 -20.64 -10.68
CA LEU A 356 25.88 -19.81 -11.49
C LEU A 356 26.66 -19.27 -12.68
N ARG A 357 26.04 -19.27 -13.85
CA ARG A 357 26.60 -18.64 -15.06
C ARG A 357 25.65 -17.59 -15.59
N VAL A 358 26.18 -16.43 -15.96
CA VAL A 358 25.43 -15.40 -16.67
C VAL A 358 25.54 -15.65 -18.17
N VAL A 359 24.39 -15.69 -18.83
CA VAL A 359 24.27 -15.82 -20.28
C VAL A 359 23.72 -14.52 -20.84
N SER A 360 24.44 -13.95 -21.81
CA SER A 360 24.08 -12.69 -22.46
C SER A 360 23.86 -12.91 -23.96
N ILE A 361 22.81 -12.29 -24.51
CA ILE A 361 22.44 -12.33 -25.92
C ILE A 361 22.77 -10.97 -26.56
N PHE A 362 23.46 -10.98 -27.69
CA PHE A 362 23.85 -9.79 -28.45
C PHE A 362 23.27 -9.86 -29.87
N GLY A 363 22.96 -8.70 -30.47
CA GLY A 363 22.57 -8.63 -31.89
C GLY A 363 23.80 -8.70 -32.80
N THR A 364 23.67 -9.30 -33.99
CA THR A 364 24.81 -9.37 -34.92
C THR A 364 25.20 -8.03 -35.54
N GLY A 365 26.50 -7.89 -35.82
CA GLY A 365 27.10 -6.65 -36.36
C GLY A 365 27.65 -5.69 -35.30
N GLN A 366 27.41 -5.95 -34.01
CA GLN A 366 28.16 -5.28 -32.92
C GLN A 366 29.52 -5.97 -32.73
N SER A 367 30.38 -5.89 -33.75
CA SER A 367 31.76 -6.34 -33.67
C SER A 367 32.65 -5.18 -33.24
N GLY A 368 33.10 -5.21 -31.98
CA GLY A 368 34.09 -4.26 -31.45
C GLY A 368 33.53 -3.40 -30.31
N GLY A 369 33.83 -3.81 -29.07
CA GLY A 369 33.43 -3.11 -27.85
C GLY A 369 32.28 -3.79 -27.11
N VAL A 370 32.16 -3.46 -25.83
CA VAL A 370 31.10 -3.89 -24.91
C VAL A 370 29.76 -3.37 -25.42
N GLY A 371 29.22 -4.00 -26.46
CA GLY A 371 27.87 -3.76 -26.94
C GLY A 371 26.88 -4.14 -25.85
N GLU A 372 25.85 -3.32 -25.66
CA GLU A 372 24.81 -3.58 -24.68
C GLU A 372 24.09 -4.90 -25.03
N ALA A 373 24.09 -5.84 -24.10
CA ALA A 373 23.41 -7.12 -24.29
C ALA A 373 21.90 -6.85 -24.45
N LEU A 374 21.28 -7.48 -25.46
CA LEU A 374 19.83 -7.42 -25.68
C LEU A 374 19.07 -8.04 -24.51
N ALA A 375 19.65 -9.07 -23.89
CA ALA A 375 19.14 -9.72 -22.70
C ALA A 375 20.28 -10.43 -21.97
N SER A 376 20.21 -10.45 -20.64
CA SER A 376 21.11 -11.23 -19.79
C SER A 376 20.30 -11.95 -18.72
N PHE A 377 20.64 -13.21 -18.43
CA PHE A 377 19.98 -14.00 -17.41
C PHE A 377 20.95 -15.01 -16.77
N ALA A 378 20.67 -15.39 -15.52
CA ALA A 378 21.40 -16.44 -14.84
C ALA A 378 20.86 -17.83 -15.16
N MET A 379 21.79 -18.78 -15.25
CA MET A 379 21.53 -20.21 -15.32
C MET A 379 22.29 -20.92 -14.20
N MET A 380 21.64 -21.91 -13.56
CA MET A 380 22.24 -22.72 -12.51
C MET A 380 22.13 -24.20 -12.84
N PRO A 381 23.25 -24.90 -13.05
CA PRO A 381 23.25 -26.29 -13.44
C PRO A 381 22.80 -27.23 -12.33
N SER A 382 22.97 -26.85 -11.05
CA SER A 382 22.56 -27.63 -9.88
C SER A 382 21.07 -27.55 -9.55
N VAL A 383 20.33 -26.60 -10.14
CA VAL A 383 18.88 -26.42 -9.95
C VAL A 383 18.19 -26.70 -11.27
N PRO A 384 17.60 -27.89 -11.49
CA PRO A 384 17.05 -28.29 -12.79
C PRO A 384 16.09 -27.30 -13.45
N ALA A 385 15.26 -26.59 -12.67
CA ALA A 385 14.37 -25.55 -13.20
C ALA A 385 15.10 -24.29 -13.71
N MET A 386 16.26 -23.97 -13.14
CA MET A 386 17.10 -22.82 -13.51
C MET A 386 18.25 -23.21 -14.45
N ARG A 387 18.41 -24.52 -14.71
CA ARG A 387 19.30 -25.08 -15.71
C ARG A 387 18.87 -24.79 -17.13
N VAL A 388 17.61 -24.45 -17.32
CA VAL A 388 16.95 -24.33 -18.61
C VAL A 388 16.28 -22.97 -18.73
N ARG A 389 16.42 -22.34 -19.89
CA ARG A 389 15.62 -21.18 -20.28
C ARG A 389 14.96 -21.46 -21.62
N GLU A 390 13.66 -21.20 -21.70
CA GLU A 390 12.86 -21.53 -22.88
C GLU A 390 12.10 -20.29 -23.34
N GLY A 391 12.32 -19.92 -24.60
CA GLY A 391 11.58 -18.88 -25.30
C GLY A 391 10.95 -19.45 -26.57
N ALA A 392 10.18 -18.62 -27.29
CA ALA A 392 9.43 -19.08 -28.46
C ALA A 392 10.29 -19.60 -29.61
N GLN A 393 11.53 -19.11 -29.75
CA GLN A 393 12.44 -19.45 -30.86
C GLN A 393 13.80 -19.99 -30.41
N LEU A 394 14.17 -19.73 -29.16
CA LEU A 394 15.47 -20.04 -28.57
C LEU A 394 15.27 -20.75 -27.24
N SER A 395 16.03 -21.82 -27.03
CA SER A 395 16.10 -22.51 -25.76
C SER A 395 17.56 -22.73 -25.36
N PHE A 396 17.84 -22.55 -24.07
CA PHE A 396 19.15 -22.72 -23.48
C PHE A 396 19.10 -23.83 -22.44
N GLU A 397 20.16 -24.63 -22.40
CA GLU A 397 20.45 -25.56 -21.32
C GLU A 397 21.91 -25.43 -20.93
N TYR A 398 22.20 -25.37 -19.63
CA TYR A 398 23.56 -25.28 -19.10
C TYR A 398 23.84 -26.40 -18.10
N THR A 399 24.79 -27.27 -18.35
CA THR A 399 25.14 -28.39 -17.45
C THR A 399 26.56 -28.29 -16.93
N LEU A 400 26.84 -28.99 -15.83
CA LEU A 400 28.20 -29.31 -15.39
C LEU A 400 28.42 -30.80 -15.61
N SER A 401 29.49 -31.14 -16.33
CA SER A 401 29.94 -32.50 -16.57
C SER A 401 28.82 -33.40 -17.14
N MET A 402 28.20 -32.99 -18.24
CA MET A 402 27.22 -33.78 -18.96
C MET A 402 27.77 -35.17 -19.31
N ASP A 403 26.92 -36.20 -19.15
CA ASP A 403 27.21 -37.56 -19.62
C ASP A 403 27.66 -37.54 -21.10
N GLU A 404 28.80 -38.18 -21.40
CA GLU A 404 29.36 -38.18 -22.77
C GLU A 404 28.45 -38.87 -23.78
N GLY A 405 27.65 -39.86 -23.34
CA GLY A 405 26.63 -40.46 -24.20
C GLY A 405 25.56 -39.45 -24.58
N ARG A 406 25.12 -38.62 -23.63
CA ARG A 406 24.18 -37.52 -23.91
C ARG A 406 24.80 -36.44 -24.77
N TRP A 407 26.05 -36.03 -24.53
CA TRP A 407 26.74 -35.07 -25.39
C TRP A 407 26.82 -35.58 -26.83
N ARG A 408 27.21 -36.86 -27.01
CA ARG A 408 27.22 -37.54 -28.30
C ARG A 408 25.86 -37.46 -29.01
N ASP A 409 24.77 -37.70 -28.28
CA ASP A 409 23.41 -37.60 -28.82
C ASP A 409 23.08 -36.15 -29.25
N LEU A 410 23.40 -35.16 -28.43
CA LEU A 410 23.19 -33.75 -28.74
C LEU A 410 24.05 -33.24 -29.89
N THR A 411 25.19 -33.87 -30.18
CA THR A 411 26.07 -33.56 -31.31
C THR A 411 25.82 -34.41 -32.56
N GLU A 412 24.78 -35.24 -32.57
CA GLU A 412 24.50 -36.09 -33.74
C GLU A 412 24.04 -35.25 -34.95
N PRO A 413 24.68 -35.37 -36.13
CA PRO A 413 24.16 -34.74 -37.33
C PRO A 413 22.81 -35.36 -37.73
N LEU A 414 21.81 -34.52 -37.99
CA LEU A 414 20.48 -34.96 -38.43
C LEU A 414 20.25 -34.60 -39.90
N PRO A 415 19.48 -35.41 -40.65
CA PRO A 415 19.07 -35.07 -42.01
C PRO A 415 18.38 -33.71 -42.08
N ALA A 416 18.55 -33.02 -43.21
CA ALA A 416 17.92 -31.72 -43.44
C ALA A 416 16.39 -31.81 -43.30
N GLY A 417 15.79 -30.82 -42.62
CA GLY A 417 14.35 -30.77 -42.34
C GLY A 417 13.90 -31.59 -41.12
N THR A 418 14.81 -32.25 -40.40
CA THR A 418 14.45 -32.99 -39.18
C THR A 418 14.11 -32.04 -38.03
N THR A 419 12.94 -32.25 -37.42
CA THR A 419 12.48 -31.55 -36.20
C THR A 419 12.59 -32.42 -34.95
N HIS A 420 12.49 -33.74 -35.08
CA HIS A 420 12.59 -34.68 -33.97
C HIS A 420 13.37 -35.92 -34.40
N ALA A 421 14.22 -36.43 -33.52
CA ALA A 421 14.95 -37.68 -33.74
C ALA A 421 15.04 -38.51 -32.46
N LEU A 422 15.10 -39.83 -32.63
CA LEU A 422 15.40 -40.77 -31.55
C LEU A 422 16.79 -41.36 -31.74
N VAL A 423 17.51 -41.51 -30.63
CA VAL A 423 18.72 -42.32 -30.53
C VAL A 423 18.35 -43.61 -29.83
N ILE A 424 18.54 -44.76 -30.46
CA ILE A 424 18.18 -46.06 -29.92
C ILE A 424 19.41 -46.97 -29.88
N GLU A 425 19.72 -47.51 -28.71
CA GLU A 425 20.85 -48.40 -28.47
C GLU A 425 20.38 -49.60 -27.61
N ILE A 426 20.93 -50.79 -27.86
CA ILE A 426 20.67 -51.97 -27.02
C ILE A 426 21.98 -52.37 -26.35
N PRO A 427 22.12 -52.12 -25.04
CA PRO A 427 23.32 -52.51 -24.30
C PRO A 427 23.58 -54.02 -24.42
N GLY A 428 24.81 -54.38 -24.80
CA GLY A 428 25.22 -55.77 -25.03
C GLY A 428 25.20 -56.22 -26.50
N VAL A 429 24.65 -55.41 -27.42
CA VAL A 429 24.81 -55.62 -28.88
C VAL A 429 25.86 -54.65 -29.39
N GLU A 430 27.06 -55.17 -29.68
CA GLU A 430 28.21 -54.36 -30.07
C GLU A 430 27.93 -53.59 -31.37
N GLY A 431 28.16 -52.26 -31.34
CA GLY A 431 28.01 -51.38 -32.50
C GLY A 431 26.58 -50.98 -32.88
N LEU A 432 25.54 -51.46 -32.17
CA LEU A 432 24.15 -51.12 -32.50
C LEU A 432 23.74 -49.76 -31.92
N ARG A 433 23.84 -48.71 -32.74
CA ARG A 433 23.29 -47.38 -32.47
C ARG A 433 22.52 -46.87 -33.68
N ILE A 434 21.24 -46.59 -33.49
CA ILE A 434 20.36 -46.09 -34.54
C ILE A 434 19.97 -44.66 -34.18
N VAL A 435 20.28 -43.70 -35.05
CA VAL A 435 19.73 -42.35 -34.96
C VAL A 435 18.84 -42.11 -36.15
N THR A 436 17.56 -41.86 -35.89
CA THR A 436 16.57 -41.73 -36.96
C THR A 436 15.66 -40.53 -36.71
N PRO A 437 15.36 -39.74 -37.75
CA PRO A 437 14.25 -38.80 -37.73
C PRO A 437 12.95 -39.53 -37.41
N VAL A 438 12.07 -38.89 -36.64
CA VAL A 438 10.76 -39.42 -36.28
C VAL A 438 9.68 -38.36 -36.35
N SER A 439 8.45 -38.82 -36.58
CA SER A 439 7.21 -38.07 -36.38
C SER A 439 6.26 -38.89 -35.51
N GLU A 440 5.17 -38.29 -35.04
CA GLU A 440 4.12 -39.08 -34.37
C GLU A 440 3.61 -40.19 -35.31
N GLY A 441 3.47 -41.40 -34.78
CA GLY A 441 3.12 -42.60 -35.54
C GLY A 441 4.30 -43.33 -36.19
N SER A 442 5.52 -42.75 -36.23
CA SER A 442 6.70 -43.45 -36.77
C SER A 442 7.00 -44.72 -35.98
N GLU A 443 7.37 -45.79 -36.68
CA GLU A 443 7.79 -47.05 -36.07
C GLU A 443 9.18 -47.43 -36.59
N VAL A 444 10.09 -47.72 -35.66
CA VAL A 444 11.51 -47.98 -35.92
C VAL A 444 11.83 -49.40 -35.47
N ALA A 445 12.26 -50.25 -36.41
CA ALA A 445 12.82 -51.56 -36.08
C ALA A 445 14.28 -51.41 -35.66
N VAL A 446 14.67 -51.99 -34.53
CA VAL A 446 15.99 -51.80 -33.92
C VAL A 446 16.97 -52.87 -34.43
N GLY A 447 17.41 -52.75 -35.68
CA GLY A 447 18.29 -53.73 -36.32
C GLY A 447 17.67 -55.14 -36.35
N GLU A 448 18.49 -56.18 -36.19
CA GLU A 448 18.05 -57.58 -36.15
C GLU A 448 17.68 -58.08 -34.75
N THR A 449 17.58 -57.18 -33.76
CA THR A 449 17.40 -57.56 -32.35
C THR A 449 15.98 -57.99 -31.98
N GLY A 450 15.00 -57.69 -32.84
CA GLY A 450 13.58 -57.93 -32.60
C GLY A 450 12.85 -56.83 -31.82
N TYR A 451 13.55 -55.78 -31.35
CA TYR A 451 12.91 -54.63 -30.73
C TYR A 451 12.25 -53.72 -31.77
N ARG A 452 11.09 -53.15 -31.42
CA ARG A 452 10.40 -52.10 -32.18
C ARG A 452 10.07 -50.92 -31.28
N VAL A 453 10.33 -49.71 -31.77
CA VAL A 453 10.03 -48.46 -31.06
C VAL A 453 9.06 -47.65 -31.91
N LYS A 454 7.82 -47.47 -31.42
CA LYS A 454 6.79 -46.67 -32.07
C LYS A 454 6.60 -45.35 -31.34
N VAL A 455 6.67 -44.23 -32.04
CA VAL A 455 6.43 -42.90 -31.47
C VAL A 455 4.94 -42.67 -31.37
N GLU A 456 4.43 -42.51 -30.15
CA GLU A 456 3.01 -42.26 -29.90
C GLU A 456 2.70 -40.77 -29.80
N ARG A 457 3.62 -39.99 -29.20
CA ARG A 457 3.45 -38.54 -29.04
C ARG A 457 4.81 -37.83 -28.94
N LEU A 458 4.89 -36.63 -29.51
CA LEU A 458 6.02 -35.72 -29.38
C LEU A 458 5.49 -34.39 -28.83
N SER A 459 5.98 -33.96 -27.67
CA SER A 459 5.47 -32.76 -27.02
C SER A 459 6.61 -31.80 -26.65
N PRO A 460 6.49 -30.50 -26.97
CA PRO A 460 7.50 -29.51 -26.62
C PRO A 460 7.61 -29.30 -25.10
N THR A 461 6.52 -29.50 -24.37
CA THR A 461 6.46 -29.49 -22.90
C THR A 461 5.84 -30.79 -22.38
N PRO A 462 6.16 -31.22 -21.14
CA PRO A 462 5.53 -32.40 -20.57
C PRO A 462 4.01 -32.18 -20.42
N PRO A 463 3.17 -33.20 -20.65
CA PRO A 463 1.71 -33.07 -20.49
C PRO A 463 1.28 -32.91 -19.02
N MET A 464 2.17 -33.20 -18.08
CA MET A 464 1.98 -32.98 -16.65
C MET A 464 3.22 -32.28 -16.10
N PRO A 465 3.08 -31.31 -15.17
CA PRO A 465 4.22 -30.69 -14.50
C PRO A 465 5.15 -31.73 -13.88
N ILE A 466 6.46 -31.52 -13.99
CA ILE A 466 7.44 -32.36 -13.31
C ILE A 466 7.35 -32.05 -11.81
N ILE A 467 6.86 -33.01 -11.04
CA ILE A 467 6.72 -32.95 -9.58
C ILE A 467 7.73 -33.86 -8.86
N THR A 468 8.66 -34.44 -9.62
CA THR A 468 9.72 -35.29 -9.06
C THR A 468 10.62 -34.45 -8.16
N ARG A 469 10.92 -34.97 -6.96
CA ARG A 469 11.77 -34.27 -5.99
C ARG A 469 13.13 -33.91 -6.59
N GLY A 470 13.52 -32.64 -6.49
CA GLY A 470 14.73 -32.07 -7.09
C GLY A 470 14.54 -31.52 -8.50
N TYR A 471 13.40 -31.79 -9.16
CA TYR A 471 13.10 -31.35 -10.53
C TYR A 471 11.80 -30.55 -10.59
N GLU A 472 11.24 -30.14 -9.45
CA GLU A 472 10.01 -29.39 -9.39
C GLU A 472 10.12 -28.09 -10.18
N GLY A 473 9.14 -27.85 -11.06
CA GLY A 473 9.10 -26.66 -11.91
C GLY A 473 10.05 -26.70 -13.12
N ALA A 474 10.83 -27.77 -13.31
CA ALA A 474 11.63 -27.95 -14.51
C ALA A 474 10.77 -28.24 -15.75
N THR A 475 11.26 -27.85 -16.93
CA THR A 475 10.60 -28.10 -18.21
C THR A 475 11.53 -28.79 -19.21
N SER A 476 11.00 -29.75 -19.96
CA SER A 476 11.70 -30.50 -21.01
C SER A 476 10.71 -30.94 -22.07
N SER A 477 11.13 -30.97 -23.33
CA SER A 477 10.38 -31.72 -24.33
C SER A 477 10.43 -33.22 -24.03
N VAL A 478 9.37 -33.92 -24.42
CA VAL A 478 9.18 -35.34 -24.13
C VAL A 478 8.70 -36.08 -25.38
N ALA A 479 9.32 -37.23 -25.64
CA ALA A 479 8.83 -38.21 -26.60
C ALA A 479 8.20 -39.37 -25.84
N VAL A 480 6.94 -39.68 -26.15
CA VAL A 480 6.25 -40.86 -25.63
C VAL A 480 6.33 -41.94 -26.69
N VAL A 481 7.01 -43.04 -26.37
CA VAL A 481 7.27 -44.13 -27.31
C VAL A 481 6.76 -45.46 -26.75
N ARG A 482 6.16 -46.29 -27.59
CA ARG A 482 5.84 -47.68 -27.29
C ARG A 482 7.03 -48.56 -27.70
N ILE A 483 7.61 -49.25 -26.73
CA ILE A 483 8.67 -50.21 -26.97
C ILE A 483 8.06 -51.61 -26.95
N THR A 484 8.27 -52.38 -28.03
CA THR A 484 7.91 -53.79 -28.14
C THR A 484 9.18 -54.61 -28.15
N MET A 485 9.30 -55.53 -27.19
CA MET A 485 10.43 -56.43 -27.02
C MET A 485 10.34 -57.64 -27.99
N PRO A 486 11.42 -58.41 -28.18
CA PRO A 486 11.45 -59.55 -29.11
C PRO A 486 10.44 -60.65 -28.77
N ASP A 487 10.07 -60.77 -27.49
CA ASP A 487 9.06 -61.74 -27.00
C ASP A 487 7.61 -61.25 -27.16
N GLY A 488 7.40 -60.09 -27.77
CA GLY A 488 6.08 -59.49 -28.04
C GLY A 488 5.49 -58.68 -26.88
N ARG A 489 6.11 -58.67 -25.69
CA ARG A 489 5.69 -57.79 -24.59
C ARG A 489 6.13 -56.35 -24.88
N GLY A 490 5.44 -55.37 -24.30
CA GLY A 490 5.82 -53.98 -24.49
C GLY A 490 5.47 -53.09 -23.31
N PHE A 491 5.97 -51.87 -23.36
CA PHE A 491 5.69 -50.81 -22.39
C PHE A 491 5.79 -49.45 -23.09
N GLN A 492 5.12 -48.45 -22.54
CA GLN A 492 5.22 -47.07 -23.01
C GLN A 492 6.34 -46.38 -22.23
N ARG A 493 7.33 -45.80 -22.90
CA ARG A 493 8.41 -45.02 -22.29
C ARG A 493 8.21 -43.54 -22.54
N TRP A 494 8.37 -42.74 -21.49
CA TRP A 494 8.44 -41.29 -21.58
C TRP A 494 9.91 -40.88 -21.57
N VAL A 495 10.40 -40.34 -22.68
CA VAL A 495 11.81 -39.97 -22.88
C VAL A 495 11.94 -38.46 -22.82
N TYR A 496 12.54 -37.96 -21.75
CA TYR A 496 12.77 -36.52 -21.59
C TYR A 496 14.08 -36.10 -22.26
N SER A 497 14.02 -35.09 -23.13
CA SER A 497 15.19 -34.61 -23.87
C SER A 497 16.24 -33.97 -22.97
N ARG A 498 15.79 -33.13 -22.01
CA ARG A 498 16.69 -32.40 -21.10
C ARG A 498 17.04 -33.19 -19.86
N PHE A 499 16.14 -34.02 -19.34
CA PHE A 499 16.34 -34.78 -18.10
C PHE A 499 16.22 -36.28 -18.37
N PRO A 500 17.14 -36.90 -19.13
CA PRO A 500 17.04 -38.33 -19.47
C PRO A 500 16.93 -39.22 -18.23
N GLU A 501 17.48 -38.81 -17.09
CA GLU A 501 17.35 -39.43 -15.77
C GLU A 501 15.90 -39.51 -15.24
N LEU A 502 14.97 -38.69 -15.75
CA LEU A 502 13.54 -38.75 -15.43
C LEU A 502 12.75 -39.68 -16.34
N SER A 503 13.39 -40.34 -17.30
CA SER A 503 12.69 -41.23 -18.24
C SER A 503 12.10 -42.44 -17.50
N GLN A 504 10.83 -42.75 -17.78
CA GLN A 504 10.07 -43.77 -17.05
C GLN A 504 9.32 -44.69 -18.00
N ASP A 505 9.16 -45.95 -17.58
CA ASP A 505 8.36 -46.95 -18.27
C ASP A 505 6.99 -47.10 -17.59
N ILE A 506 5.95 -47.00 -18.39
CA ILE A 506 4.55 -47.27 -18.05
C ILE A 506 4.19 -48.63 -18.62
N LEU A 507 3.87 -49.56 -17.72
CA LEU A 507 3.55 -50.94 -18.05
C LEU A 507 2.08 -51.10 -18.42
N ASP A 508 1.78 -52.04 -19.32
CA ASP A 508 0.41 -52.35 -19.76
C ASP A 508 -0.45 -52.98 -18.65
N ALA A 509 0.18 -53.58 -17.64
CA ALA A 509 -0.53 -54.20 -16.53
C ALA A 509 -1.11 -53.12 -15.60
N PRO A 510 -2.43 -53.14 -15.32
CA PRO A 510 -3.03 -52.23 -14.34
C PRO A 510 -2.49 -52.54 -12.94
N GLY A 511 -2.10 -51.50 -12.19
CA GLY A 511 -1.71 -51.65 -10.80
C GLY A 511 -2.91 -51.96 -9.90
N ALA A 512 -2.65 -52.36 -8.65
CA ALA A 512 -3.67 -52.73 -7.66
C ALA A 512 -4.74 -51.63 -7.39
N THR A 513 -4.44 -50.37 -7.73
CA THR A 513 -5.31 -49.20 -7.54
C THR A 513 -5.96 -48.72 -8.85
N GLY A 514 -5.86 -49.48 -9.94
CA GLY A 514 -6.35 -49.10 -11.27
C GLY A 514 -5.48 -48.03 -11.97
N ARG A 515 -4.39 -47.58 -11.35
CA ARG A 515 -3.41 -46.66 -11.94
C ARG A 515 -2.40 -47.45 -12.79
N PRO A 516 -1.87 -46.88 -13.90
CA PRO A 516 -0.81 -47.51 -14.68
C PRO A 516 0.42 -47.77 -13.79
N MET A 517 0.97 -48.99 -13.83
CA MET A 517 2.23 -49.28 -13.14
C MET A 517 3.38 -48.52 -13.81
N ARG A 518 4.23 -47.88 -13.00
CA ARG A 518 5.40 -47.15 -13.46
C ARG A 518 6.66 -47.75 -12.85
N ARG A 519 7.76 -47.72 -13.59
CA ARG A 519 9.11 -48.07 -13.13
C ARG A 519 10.13 -47.16 -13.81
N ASP A 520 11.37 -47.18 -13.32
CA ASP A 520 12.49 -46.53 -13.98
C ASP A 520 12.70 -47.12 -15.39
N ALA A 521 13.23 -46.32 -16.31
CA ALA A 521 13.51 -46.78 -17.67
C ALA A 521 14.38 -48.05 -17.66
N ASP A 522 13.82 -49.15 -18.19
CA ASP A 522 14.50 -50.42 -18.36
C ASP A 522 15.79 -50.24 -19.17
N SER A 523 16.93 -50.62 -18.57
CA SER A 523 18.26 -50.44 -19.12
C SER A 523 18.60 -51.41 -20.26
N VAL A 524 17.73 -52.38 -20.56
CA VAL A 524 17.91 -53.30 -21.69
C VAL A 524 17.83 -52.58 -23.05
N ILE A 525 17.22 -51.40 -23.10
CA ILE A 525 17.21 -50.53 -24.28
C ILE A 525 17.42 -49.09 -23.83
N ARG A 526 18.37 -48.37 -24.43
CA ARG A 526 18.54 -46.93 -24.25
C ARG A 526 17.80 -46.22 -25.38
N VAL A 527 16.94 -45.26 -25.00
CA VAL A 527 16.27 -44.38 -25.95
C VAL A 527 16.56 -42.94 -25.54
N GLY A 528 17.28 -42.21 -26.37
CA GLY A 528 17.52 -40.76 -26.27
C GLY A 528 16.59 -39.99 -27.21
N TYR A 529 16.22 -38.78 -26.81
CA TYR A 529 15.34 -37.91 -27.60
C TYR A 529 16.03 -36.58 -27.92
N ILE A 530 16.19 -36.33 -29.22
CA ILE A 530 16.72 -35.07 -29.75
C ILE A 530 15.55 -34.26 -30.29
N ASP A 531 15.31 -33.11 -29.67
CA ASP A 531 14.34 -32.14 -30.14
C ASP A 531 15.05 -30.99 -30.87
N ALA A 532 14.76 -30.89 -32.17
CA ALA A 532 15.25 -29.88 -33.09
C ALA A 532 14.09 -29.02 -33.65
N SER A 533 12.98 -28.91 -32.92
CA SER A 533 11.82 -28.10 -33.34
C SER A 533 12.04 -26.59 -33.17
N VAL A 534 12.96 -26.20 -32.27
CA VAL A 534 13.37 -24.82 -32.00
C VAL A 534 14.89 -24.72 -31.99
N THR A 535 15.45 -23.51 -32.06
CA THR A 535 16.90 -23.34 -31.93
C THR A 535 17.31 -23.59 -30.48
N ARG A 536 18.12 -24.62 -30.25
CA ARG A 536 18.61 -25.01 -28.92
C ARG A 536 20.10 -24.76 -28.79
N VAL A 537 20.49 -24.16 -27.68
CA VAL A 537 21.86 -23.92 -27.27
C VAL A 537 22.11 -24.75 -26.01
N ASN A 538 22.83 -25.85 -26.15
CA ASN A 538 23.23 -26.67 -25.01
C ASN A 538 24.69 -26.35 -24.69
N MET A 539 24.94 -25.93 -23.47
CA MET A 539 26.25 -25.54 -22.96
C MET A 539 26.62 -26.52 -21.85
N ASP A 540 27.85 -27.01 -21.87
CA ASP A 540 28.35 -27.95 -20.87
C ASP A 540 29.74 -27.52 -20.41
N GLU A 541 29.91 -27.34 -19.11
CA GLU A 541 31.22 -27.10 -18.50
C GLU A 541 31.76 -28.45 -18.00
N ARG A 542 32.85 -28.91 -18.62
CA ARG A 542 33.51 -30.17 -18.24
C ARG A 542 34.13 -30.07 -16.85
N ALA A 543 34.45 -31.22 -16.26
CA ALA A 543 35.12 -31.30 -14.96
C ALA A 543 36.49 -30.59 -14.91
N ASP A 544 37.14 -30.38 -16.06
CA ASP A 544 38.39 -29.63 -16.20
C ASP A 544 38.18 -28.10 -16.39
N GLY A 545 36.93 -27.63 -16.29
CA GLY A 545 36.53 -26.23 -16.48
C GLY A 545 36.38 -25.81 -17.94
N THR A 546 36.59 -26.71 -18.91
CA THR A 546 36.45 -26.37 -20.32
C THR A 546 34.97 -26.28 -20.71
N LEU A 547 34.55 -25.13 -21.21
CA LEU A 547 33.20 -24.93 -21.73
C LEU A 547 33.10 -25.41 -23.17
N ARG A 548 32.10 -26.24 -23.47
CA ARG A 548 31.71 -26.64 -24.82
C ARG A 548 30.24 -26.28 -25.06
N ALA A 549 29.88 -26.04 -26.32
CA ALA A 549 28.51 -25.71 -26.68
C ALA A 549 28.08 -26.36 -28.00
N VAL A 550 26.80 -26.73 -28.09
CA VAL A 550 26.17 -27.16 -29.33
C VAL A 550 24.92 -26.33 -29.58
N VAL A 551 24.90 -25.68 -30.75
CA VAL A 551 23.75 -24.95 -31.27
C VAL A 551 23.08 -25.81 -32.31
N ARG A 552 21.82 -26.17 -32.07
CA ARG A 552 21.00 -26.94 -33.00
C ARG A 552 19.82 -26.10 -33.45
N GLY A 553 19.82 -25.70 -34.71
CA GLY A 553 18.71 -25.02 -35.34
C GLY A 553 17.65 -25.99 -35.88
N PRO A 554 16.44 -25.49 -36.18
CA PRO A 554 15.43 -26.27 -36.85
C PRO A 554 15.90 -26.74 -38.23
N GLY A 555 15.51 -27.96 -38.61
CA GLY A 555 15.86 -28.53 -39.91
C GLY A 555 17.27 -29.14 -40.00
N GLY A 556 17.89 -29.47 -38.86
CA GLY A 556 19.14 -30.25 -38.82
C GLY A 556 20.43 -29.41 -38.86
N VAL A 557 20.34 -28.08 -38.88
CA VAL A 557 21.51 -27.19 -38.77
C VAL A 557 22.15 -27.35 -37.40
N MET A 558 23.46 -27.61 -37.36
CA MET A 558 24.19 -27.80 -36.10
C MET A 558 25.55 -27.11 -36.15
N GLY A 559 25.88 -26.36 -35.10
CA GLY A 559 27.22 -25.87 -34.82
C GLY A 559 27.71 -26.45 -33.50
N VAL A 560 28.92 -27.00 -33.49
CA VAL A 560 29.57 -27.52 -32.27
C VAL A 560 30.82 -26.71 -32.01
N ALA A 561 30.94 -26.21 -30.78
CA ALA A 561 32.14 -25.59 -30.26
C ALA A 561 32.68 -26.47 -29.14
N GLU A 562 33.75 -27.23 -29.42
CA GLU A 562 34.42 -28.09 -28.43
C GLU A 562 35.14 -27.29 -27.33
N ARG A 563 35.40 -26.02 -27.59
CA ARG A 563 35.93 -25.07 -26.63
C ARG A 563 35.36 -23.69 -26.90
N VAL A 564 34.73 -23.09 -25.89
CA VAL A 564 34.24 -21.72 -25.88
C VAL A 564 35.08 -20.97 -24.86
N GLU A 565 35.84 -19.97 -25.31
CA GLU A 565 36.59 -19.10 -24.41
C GLU A 565 35.64 -18.27 -23.53
N GLU A 566 36.11 -17.81 -22.38
CA GLU A 566 35.33 -16.93 -21.51
C GLU A 566 35.00 -15.62 -22.24
N GLY A 567 33.72 -15.23 -22.26
CA GLY A 567 33.23 -14.12 -23.10
C GLY A 567 33.16 -14.43 -24.61
N GLY A 568 33.54 -15.65 -25.01
CA GLY A 568 33.42 -16.15 -26.38
C GLY A 568 31.97 -16.13 -26.85
N ARG A 569 31.77 -15.73 -28.11
CA ARG A 569 30.45 -15.59 -28.73
C ARG A 569 30.12 -16.83 -29.55
N ILE A 570 28.95 -17.40 -29.30
CA ILE A 570 28.39 -18.53 -30.01
C ILE A 570 27.29 -18.00 -30.92
N PRO A 571 27.43 -18.08 -32.26
CA PRO A 571 26.41 -17.59 -33.18
C PRO A 571 25.16 -18.48 -33.13
N VAL A 572 23.99 -17.87 -33.08
CA VAL A 572 22.68 -18.55 -33.09
C VAL A 572 21.73 -17.93 -34.11
N LEU A 573 20.65 -18.66 -34.44
CA LEU A 573 19.64 -18.24 -35.42
C LEU A 573 20.24 -17.77 -36.76
N ASP A 574 21.14 -18.60 -37.30
CA ASP A 574 21.88 -18.35 -38.55
C ASP A 574 22.74 -17.08 -38.50
N GLY A 575 23.30 -16.75 -37.33
CA GLY A 575 24.13 -15.56 -37.13
C GLY A 575 23.31 -14.28 -37.07
N ARG A 576 22.09 -14.32 -36.53
CA ARG A 576 21.32 -13.11 -36.18
C ARG A 576 21.58 -12.62 -34.76
N PHE A 577 22.00 -13.53 -33.89
CA PHE A 577 22.38 -13.21 -32.54
C PHE A 577 23.64 -13.98 -32.16
N ASP A 578 24.37 -13.41 -31.21
CA ASP A 578 25.48 -14.08 -30.54
C ASP A 578 25.09 -14.33 -29.10
N VAL A 579 25.44 -15.50 -28.58
CA VAL A 579 25.27 -15.87 -27.18
C VAL A 579 26.65 -15.94 -26.55
N ALA A 580 26.89 -15.23 -25.46
CA ALA A 580 28.12 -15.36 -24.70
C ALA A 580 27.83 -15.82 -23.27
N LEU A 581 28.66 -16.72 -22.77
CA LEU A 581 28.74 -16.98 -21.33
C LEU A 581 29.75 -16.00 -20.78
N THR A 582 29.26 -15.09 -19.94
CA THR A 582 30.05 -14.00 -19.39
C THR A 582 30.55 -14.42 -18.02
N GLU A 583 29.93 -13.94 -16.96
CA GLU A 583 30.36 -14.16 -15.58
C GLU A 583 30.14 -15.60 -15.10
N ARG A 584 31.14 -16.13 -14.37
CA ARG A 584 31.11 -17.42 -13.66
C ARG A 584 31.15 -17.18 -12.17
N TRP A 585 30.17 -17.70 -11.45
CA TRP A 585 30.19 -17.71 -9.99
C TRP A 585 30.31 -19.15 -9.51
N GLU A 586 31.28 -19.42 -8.64
CA GLU A 586 31.42 -20.72 -7.99
C GLU A 586 30.27 -20.96 -6.99
N HIS A 587 29.79 -19.88 -6.36
CA HIS A 587 28.59 -19.89 -5.54
C HIS A 587 27.75 -18.62 -5.76
N GLY A 588 26.48 -18.82 -6.08
CA GLY A 588 25.45 -17.79 -6.02
C GLY A 588 24.41 -18.15 -4.97
N GLU A 589 24.16 -17.23 -4.04
CA GLU A 589 23.06 -17.37 -3.08
C GLU A 589 21.87 -16.53 -3.55
N VAL A 590 20.67 -17.13 -3.50
CA VAL A 590 19.43 -16.42 -3.82
C VAL A 590 18.99 -15.63 -2.60
N PHE A 591 18.64 -14.38 -2.83
CA PHE A 591 17.95 -13.57 -1.84
C PHE A 591 16.82 -12.81 -2.53
N GLU A 592 15.84 -12.37 -1.75
CA GLU A 592 14.77 -11.52 -2.25
C GLU A 592 15.08 -10.07 -1.92
N ARG A 593 14.77 -9.17 -2.85
CA ARG A 593 14.83 -7.74 -2.62
C ARG A 593 13.69 -7.03 -3.35
N PRO A 594 13.27 -5.84 -2.88
CA PRO A 594 12.18 -5.11 -3.49
C PRO A 594 12.58 -4.50 -4.83
N ARG A 595 11.71 -4.66 -5.83
CA ARG A 595 11.67 -3.86 -7.05
C ARG A 595 10.56 -2.81 -6.90
N PRO A 596 10.89 -1.51 -6.73
CA PRO A 596 9.89 -0.46 -6.71
C PRO A 596 9.05 -0.47 -7.99
N VAL A 597 7.73 -0.34 -7.84
CA VAL A 597 6.81 -0.24 -8.97
C VAL A 597 6.73 1.23 -9.40
N PRO A 598 6.87 1.57 -10.70
CA PRO A 598 6.75 2.95 -11.17
C PRO A 598 5.41 3.60 -10.77
N GLU A 599 5.39 4.90 -10.43
CA GLU A 599 4.19 5.60 -9.92
C GLU A 599 2.98 5.48 -10.87
N GLU A 600 3.22 5.41 -12.18
CA GLU A 600 2.17 5.27 -13.20
C GLU A 600 1.44 3.91 -13.15
N GLU A 601 2.12 2.87 -12.65
CA GLU A 601 1.60 1.51 -12.51
C GLU A 601 0.99 1.23 -11.13
N GLN A 602 1.22 2.11 -10.14
CA GLN A 602 0.74 1.94 -8.77
C GLN A 602 -0.78 2.16 -8.64
N ASP A 603 -1.46 1.32 -7.85
CA ASP A 603 -2.82 1.62 -7.40
C ASP A 603 -2.78 2.71 -6.32
N LYS A 604 -3.26 3.90 -6.66
CA LYS A 604 -3.37 5.06 -5.77
C LYS A 604 -4.12 4.79 -4.46
N ARG A 605 -4.97 3.76 -4.41
CA ARG A 605 -5.70 3.33 -3.19
C ARG A 605 -4.79 2.58 -2.22
N GLU A 606 -3.78 1.88 -2.72
CA GLU A 606 -2.84 1.10 -1.94
C GLU A 606 -1.65 1.95 -1.47
N VAL A 607 -1.34 3.05 -2.16
CA VAL A 607 -0.25 3.98 -1.81
C VAL A 607 -0.38 4.49 -0.37
N GLY A 608 0.66 4.23 0.39
CA GLY A 608 0.76 4.52 1.81
C GLY A 608 0.05 3.51 2.72
N SER A 609 -0.89 2.69 2.25
CA SER A 609 -1.63 1.76 3.13
C SER A 609 -0.79 0.61 3.71
N HIS A 610 0.48 0.52 3.30
CA HIS A 610 1.40 -0.61 3.46
C HIS A 610 1.00 -1.87 2.70
N ALA A 611 -0.14 -1.90 1.99
CA ALA A 611 -0.63 -3.11 1.30
C ALA A 611 0.37 -3.73 0.30
N ARG A 612 1.26 -2.90 -0.28
CA ARG A 612 2.35 -3.31 -1.20
C ARG A 612 3.74 -3.00 -0.65
N ALA A 613 3.82 -2.75 0.65
CA ALA A 613 5.08 -2.41 1.29
C ALA A 613 5.82 -3.66 1.76
N SER A 614 7.14 -3.55 1.85
CA SER A 614 8.03 -4.56 2.41
C SER A 614 9.04 -3.89 3.35
N ILE A 615 9.47 -4.60 4.38
CA ILE A 615 10.52 -4.14 5.31
C ILE A 615 11.72 -5.07 5.26
N ALA A 616 12.93 -4.53 5.31
CA ALA A 616 14.14 -5.31 5.53
C ALA A 616 14.39 -5.40 7.04
N VAL A 617 14.34 -6.61 7.58
CA VAL A 617 14.52 -6.87 9.01
C VAL A 617 15.88 -7.50 9.22
N GLU A 618 16.76 -6.80 9.92
CA GLU A 618 18.00 -7.34 10.47
C GLU A 618 17.66 -8.13 11.75
N VAL A 619 17.96 -9.42 11.72
CA VAL A 619 17.92 -10.33 12.88
C VAL A 619 19.35 -10.52 13.37
N SER A 620 19.59 -10.37 14.67
CA SER A 620 20.94 -10.46 15.24
C SER A 620 20.99 -11.35 16.48
N VAL A 621 22.05 -12.16 16.61
CA VAL A 621 22.36 -12.96 17.81
C VAL A 621 23.86 -12.88 18.07
N GLY A 622 24.25 -12.24 19.18
CA GLY A 622 25.66 -11.96 19.46
C GLY A 622 26.29 -11.08 18.38
N ALA A 623 27.31 -11.60 17.67
CA ALA A 623 27.97 -10.92 16.55
C ALA A 623 27.35 -11.25 15.18
N TRP A 624 26.51 -12.29 15.10
CA TRP A 624 25.88 -12.72 13.86
C TRP A 624 24.68 -11.83 13.54
N ARG A 625 24.49 -11.55 12.24
CA ARG A 625 23.35 -10.80 11.73
C ARG A 625 22.95 -11.30 10.34
N GLU A 626 21.67 -11.27 10.03
CA GLU A 626 21.09 -11.56 8.72
C GLU A 626 19.97 -10.58 8.43
N VAL A 627 19.85 -10.12 7.18
CA VAL A 627 18.79 -9.20 6.75
C VAL A 627 17.84 -9.96 5.84
N VAL A 628 16.55 -9.95 6.16
CA VAL A 628 15.51 -10.57 5.33
C VAL A 628 14.43 -9.55 4.97
N TRP A 629 14.00 -9.55 3.71
CA TRP A 629 12.87 -8.74 3.27
C TRP A 629 11.55 -9.45 3.59
N VAL A 630 10.71 -8.78 4.38
CA VAL A 630 9.42 -9.29 4.85
C VAL A 630 8.30 -8.43 4.23
N PRO A 631 7.46 -9.00 3.35
CA PRO A 631 6.35 -8.30 2.74
C PRO A 631 5.18 -8.14 3.72
N PHE A 632 4.35 -7.12 3.50
CA PHE A 632 3.22 -6.82 4.36
C PHE A 632 2.06 -7.81 4.20
N THR A 633 1.51 -8.26 5.33
CA THR A 633 0.25 -9.00 5.38
C THR A 633 -0.82 -8.23 6.16
N GLN A 634 -1.98 -8.05 5.53
CA GLN A 634 -3.07 -7.28 6.14
C GLN A 634 -3.78 -8.04 7.27
N TYR A 635 -3.90 -9.36 7.16
CA TYR A 635 -4.67 -10.21 8.06
C TYR A 635 -3.85 -11.43 8.47
N MET A 636 -3.07 -11.29 9.55
CA MET A 636 -2.30 -12.40 10.11
C MET A 636 -3.24 -13.54 10.57
N GLY A 637 -2.95 -14.78 10.19
CA GLY A 637 -3.76 -15.98 10.50
C GLY A 637 -4.80 -16.36 9.43
N ALA A 638 -4.97 -15.58 8.37
CA ALA A 638 -6.07 -15.75 7.40
C ALA A 638 -5.73 -16.58 6.13
N GLY A 639 -4.47 -16.99 5.97
CA GLY A 639 -3.99 -17.79 4.83
C GLY A 639 -3.22 -16.97 3.78
N GLY A 640 -2.30 -17.63 3.06
CA GLY A 640 -1.42 -17.00 2.06
C GLY A 640 -0.27 -16.17 2.65
N GLU A 641 0.07 -16.37 3.92
CA GLU A 641 1.04 -15.55 4.62
C GLU A 641 2.46 -15.75 4.07
N GLU A 642 3.02 -14.68 3.52
CA GLU A 642 4.43 -14.58 3.17
C GLU A 642 5.28 -14.38 4.44
N ARG A 643 5.27 -15.39 5.30
CA ARG A 643 6.18 -15.47 6.44
C ARG A 643 7.59 -15.65 5.93
N ARG A 644 8.57 -15.14 6.67
CA ARG A 644 9.98 -15.41 6.44
C ARG A 644 10.55 -16.16 7.61
N THR A 645 11.28 -17.23 7.33
CA THR A 645 11.93 -18.04 8.36
C THR A 645 13.43 -17.79 8.31
N VAL A 646 13.99 -17.41 9.45
CA VAL A 646 15.42 -17.18 9.65
C VAL A 646 15.95 -18.27 10.57
N ARG A 647 17.02 -18.94 10.15
CA ARG A 647 17.68 -19.97 10.95
C ARG A 647 18.92 -19.38 11.61
N LEU A 648 18.90 -19.33 12.94
CA LEU A 648 19.99 -18.79 13.72
C LEU A 648 21.20 -19.76 13.74
N PRO A 649 22.43 -19.28 13.97
CA PRO A 649 23.63 -20.11 14.01
C PRO A 649 23.60 -21.24 15.04
N ASP A 650 22.84 -21.07 16.12
CA ASP A 650 22.66 -22.07 17.18
C ASP A 650 21.53 -23.09 16.89
N GLY A 651 20.91 -23.00 15.71
CA GLY A 651 19.85 -23.90 15.26
C GLY A 651 18.43 -23.48 15.64
N ARG A 652 18.24 -22.39 16.39
CA ARG A 652 16.90 -21.82 16.65
C ARG A 652 16.29 -21.32 15.34
N LEU A 653 14.96 -21.45 15.21
CA LEU A 653 14.19 -20.93 14.08
C LEU A 653 13.33 -19.75 14.53
N ILE A 654 13.42 -18.67 13.76
CA ILE A 654 12.60 -17.47 13.94
C ILE A 654 11.73 -17.28 12.71
N GLU A 655 10.44 -17.08 12.94
CA GLU A 655 9.52 -16.67 11.90
C GLU A 655 9.14 -15.20 12.08
N LEU A 656 9.10 -14.49 10.96
CA LEU A 656 8.82 -13.08 10.86
C LEU A 656 7.61 -12.85 9.96
N ALA A 657 6.76 -11.91 10.36
CA ALA A 657 5.71 -11.35 9.51
C ALA A 657 5.58 -9.84 9.75
N PHE A 658 5.40 -9.08 8.68
CA PHE A 658 5.12 -7.65 8.76
C PHE A 658 3.62 -7.43 8.64
N ALA A 659 2.96 -6.97 9.70
CA ALA A 659 1.50 -6.97 9.75
C ALA A 659 0.92 -5.73 10.42
N ARG A 660 -0.42 -5.68 10.52
CA ARG A 660 -1.15 -4.66 11.30
C ARG A 660 -1.18 -5.02 12.77
N LEU A 661 -1.03 -4.02 13.64
CA LEU A 661 -1.19 -4.18 15.09
C LEU A 661 -2.58 -4.73 15.40
N GLN A 662 -2.67 -5.87 16.09
CA GLN A 662 -3.96 -6.43 16.50
C GLN A 662 -4.33 -5.94 17.90
N HIS A 663 -5.47 -5.25 18.00
CA HIS A 663 -6.08 -4.86 19.27
C HIS A 663 -7.01 -5.94 19.76
N GLN A 664 -6.97 -6.23 21.05
CA GLN A 664 -7.99 -7.04 21.69
C GLN A 664 -9.24 -6.17 21.93
N PHE A 665 -10.41 -6.73 21.65
CA PHE A 665 -11.65 -6.22 22.23
C PHE A 665 -11.58 -6.35 23.77
N PRO A 666 -12.20 -5.47 24.55
CA PRO A 666 -12.11 -5.50 26.01
C PRO A 666 -12.74 -6.78 26.58
N ASP A 667 -14.06 -6.81 26.72
CA ASP A 667 -14.76 -7.90 27.44
C ASP A 667 -15.69 -8.72 26.55
N PHE A 668 -15.58 -8.59 25.23
CA PHE A 668 -16.41 -9.30 24.27
C PHE A 668 -15.62 -9.90 23.11
N GLN A 669 -16.25 -10.84 22.41
CA GLN A 669 -15.77 -11.46 21.18
C GLN A 669 -16.91 -11.59 20.18
N VAL A 670 -16.55 -11.70 18.91
CA VAL A 670 -17.51 -11.74 17.79
C VAL A 670 -17.32 -12.99 16.94
N GLN A 671 -18.43 -13.56 16.47
CA GLN A 671 -18.46 -14.73 15.60
C GLN A 671 -19.38 -14.47 14.41
N LEU A 672 -18.99 -14.96 13.23
CA LEU A 672 -19.89 -15.03 12.08
C LEU A 672 -20.85 -16.21 12.27
N VAL A 673 -22.15 -15.94 12.30
CA VAL A 673 -23.20 -16.97 12.38
C VAL A 673 -23.71 -17.32 10.99
N ASN A 674 -23.95 -16.30 10.17
CA ASN A 674 -24.45 -16.47 8.80
C ASN A 674 -24.10 -15.24 7.96
N PHE A 675 -24.00 -15.42 6.65
CA PHE A 675 -23.85 -14.36 5.67
C PHE A 675 -24.93 -14.52 4.61
N GLU A 676 -25.56 -13.40 4.25
CA GLU A 676 -26.59 -13.35 3.23
C GLU A 676 -26.30 -12.24 2.24
N MET A 677 -26.29 -12.60 0.96
CA MET A 677 -26.26 -11.67 -0.15
C MET A 677 -27.69 -11.40 -0.60
N ILE A 678 -28.12 -10.15 -0.51
CA ILE A 678 -29.45 -9.71 -0.94
C ILE A 678 -29.31 -9.27 -2.39
N ALA A 679 -29.84 -10.05 -3.33
CA ALA A 679 -29.81 -9.73 -4.75
C ALA A 679 -30.93 -8.74 -5.15
N TYR A 680 -30.78 -8.09 -6.30
CA TYR A 680 -31.93 -7.52 -7.01
C TYR A 680 -32.77 -8.64 -7.64
N ASP A 681 -34.10 -8.53 -7.56
CA ASP A 681 -35.09 -9.55 -7.96
C ASP A 681 -34.86 -10.18 -9.35
N HIS A 682 -34.12 -9.54 -10.26
CA HIS A 682 -33.97 -9.98 -11.66
C HIS A 682 -32.57 -9.86 -12.27
N ARG A 683 -31.50 -9.55 -11.51
CA ARG A 683 -30.18 -9.24 -12.11
C ARG A 683 -28.97 -9.97 -11.56
N GLY A 684 -29.09 -10.79 -10.52
CA GLY A 684 -27.95 -11.49 -9.90
C GLY A 684 -26.88 -10.57 -9.28
N ALA A 685 -26.97 -9.25 -9.49
CA ALA A 685 -26.13 -8.25 -8.87
C ALA A 685 -26.55 -8.04 -7.41
N PRO A 686 -25.59 -7.96 -6.47
CA PRO A 686 -25.89 -7.74 -5.05
C PRO A 686 -26.48 -6.34 -4.86
N ARG A 687 -27.68 -6.27 -4.27
CA ARG A 687 -28.30 -5.04 -3.77
C ARG A 687 -27.69 -4.63 -2.43
N ASP A 688 -27.51 -5.58 -1.54
CA ASP A 688 -26.95 -5.39 -0.20
C ASP A 688 -26.36 -6.70 0.31
N TYR A 689 -25.55 -6.65 1.36
CA TYR A 689 -24.96 -7.83 1.98
C TYR A 689 -24.96 -7.64 3.50
N GLN A 690 -25.33 -8.70 4.21
CA GLN A 690 -25.49 -8.66 5.65
C GLN A 690 -24.80 -9.86 6.31
N SER A 691 -24.13 -9.61 7.43
CA SER A 691 -23.57 -10.65 8.28
C SER A 691 -24.36 -10.73 9.58
N VAL A 692 -24.83 -11.91 9.92
CA VAL A 692 -25.41 -12.21 11.22
C VAL A 692 -24.27 -12.53 12.17
N LEU A 693 -24.13 -11.72 13.21
CA LEU A 693 -23.02 -11.80 14.15
C LEU A 693 -23.53 -12.24 15.51
N ARG A 694 -22.78 -13.14 16.17
CA ARG A 694 -22.96 -13.45 17.59
C ARG A 694 -21.92 -12.68 18.39
N VAL A 695 -22.38 -11.90 19.36
CA VAL A 695 -21.54 -11.18 20.33
C VAL A 695 -21.65 -11.90 21.66
N SER A 696 -20.54 -12.38 22.19
CA SER A 696 -20.49 -13.03 23.51
C SER A 696 -19.47 -12.34 24.41
N PRO A 697 -19.69 -12.30 25.73
CA PRO A 697 -18.67 -11.87 26.66
C PRO A 697 -17.49 -12.86 26.68
N LYS A 698 -16.27 -12.38 26.90
CA LYS A 698 -15.08 -13.25 27.04
C LYS A 698 -15.15 -14.12 28.30
N SER A 699 -15.69 -13.56 29.39
CA SER A 699 -15.88 -14.22 30.68
C SER A 699 -17.36 -14.20 31.07
N PRO A 700 -18.15 -15.23 30.69
CA PRO A 700 -19.60 -15.22 30.89
C PRO A 700 -20.06 -15.03 32.34
N GLY A 701 -19.27 -15.49 33.32
CA GLY A 701 -19.62 -15.38 34.75
C GLY A 701 -19.48 -13.98 35.35
N GLU A 702 -18.79 -13.07 34.68
CA GLU A 702 -18.51 -11.70 35.16
C GLU A 702 -19.09 -10.63 34.21
N ALA A 703 -19.86 -11.05 33.21
CA ALA A 703 -20.28 -10.20 32.10
C ALA A 703 -21.39 -9.20 32.47
N GLU A 704 -21.25 -7.95 32.02
CA GLU A 704 -22.31 -6.93 32.13
C GLU A 704 -23.49 -7.15 31.15
N PHE A 705 -23.37 -8.09 30.21
CA PHE A 705 -24.36 -8.37 29.17
C PHE A 705 -24.40 -9.85 28.75
N GLU A 706 -25.58 -10.31 28.32
CA GLU A 706 -25.79 -11.68 27.82
C GLU A 706 -25.37 -11.83 26.35
N THR A 707 -25.09 -13.07 25.92
CA THR A 707 -24.78 -13.34 24.49
C THR A 707 -25.99 -13.01 23.62
N TYR A 708 -25.79 -12.22 22.57
CA TYR A 708 -26.85 -11.87 21.63
C TYR A 708 -26.40 -12.04 20.18
N THR A 709 -27.38 -12.13 19.27
CA THR A 709 -27.14 -12.22 17.82
C THR A 709 -27.76 -11.02 17.15
N HIS A 710 -27.05 -10.39 16.21
CA HIS A 710 -27.53 -9.20 15.52
C HIS A 710 -27.06 -9.15 14.06
N VAL A 711 -27.91 -8.61 13.19
CA VAL A 711 -27.58 -8.40 11.77
C VAL A 711 -26.71 -7.15 11.62
N CYS A 712 -25.57 -7.27 10.95
CA CYS A 712 -24.65 -6.18 10.65
C CYS A 712 -24.68 -5.88 9.14
N LYS A 713 -24.85 -4.60 8.80
CA LYS A 713 -24.81 -4.09 7.42
C LYS A 713 -23.87 -2.90 7.33
N LEU A 714 -23.56 -2.49 6.10
CA LEU A 714 -22.78 -1.26 5.86
C LEU A 714 -23.50 -0.02 6.44
N ASN A 715 -24.81 0.10 6.18
CA ASN A 715 -25.62 1.25 6.62
C ASN A 715 -26.32 1.05 7.98
N ALA A 716 -26.34 -0.17 8.51
CA ALA A 716 -26.91 -0.51 9.81
C ALA A 716 -25.83 -1.23 10.65
N PRO A 717 -24.87 -0.47 11.20
CA PRO A 717 -23.75 -1.04 11.91
C PRO A 717 -24.17 -1.58 13.28
N LEU A 718 -23.56 -2.68 13.69
CA LEU A 718 -23.69 -3.23 15.03
C LEU A 718 -22.87 -2.38 16.02
N ARG A 719 -23.44 -2.09 17.19
CA ARG A 719 -22.72 -1.46 18.29
C ARG A 719 -22.50 -2.50 19.39
N ALA A 720 -21.26 -2.69 19.82
CA ALA A 720 -20.89 -3.63 20.88
C ALA A 720 -19.91 -2.97 21.88
N PRO A 721 -19.97 -3.30 23.18
CA PRO A 721 -20.83 -4.31 23.79
C PRO A 721 -22.28 -3.85 24.04
N PHE A 722 -22.53 -2.54 24.18
CA PHE A 722 -23.88 -2.04 24.49
C PHE A 722 -24.90 -2.38 23.39
N HIS A 723 -25.96 -3.09 23.78
CA HIS A 723 -27.16 -3.32 22.99
C HIS A 723 -28.40 -2.80 23.73
N TRP A 724 -29.43 -2.37 22.99
CA TRP A 724 -30.69 -1.93 23.60
C TRP A 724 -31.39 -3.12 24.26
N ASN A 725 -31.67 -3.03 25.56
CA ASN A 725 -32.37 -4.09 26.28
C ASN A 725 -33.87 -3.81 26.28
N GLU A 726 -34.68 -4.65 25.61
CA GLU A 726 -36.14 -4.48 25.53
C GLU A 726 -36.84 -4.59 26.89
N HIS A 727 -36.22 -5.26 27.86
CA HIS A 727 -36.73 -5.39 29.24
C HIS A 727 -36.34 -4.20 30.14
N ALA A 728 -35.42 -3.34 29.71
CA ALA A 728 -35.03 -2.15 30.45
C ALA A 728 -35.92 -0.95 30.10
N SER A 729 -36.13 -0.04 31.07
CA SER A 729 -36.89 1.18 30.82
C SER A 729 -36.24 2.04 29.73
N TRP A 730 -37.07 2.72 28.93
CA TRP A 730 -36.58 3.60 27.86
C TRP A 730 -35.57 4.65 28.35
N LEU A 731 -35.80 5.24 29.53
CA LEU A 731 -34.90 6.22 30.12
C LEU A 731 -33.54 5.59 30.49
N SER A 732 -33.54 4.38 31.05
CA SER A 732 -32.31 3.64 31.37
C SER A 732 -31.52 3.34 30.11
N ASN A 733 -32.17 2.83 29.06
CA ASN A 733 -31.53 2.59 27.77
C ASN A 733 -31.00 3.87 27.12
N MET A 734 -31.72 4.99 27.21
CA MET A 734 -31.26 6.27 26.70
C MET A 734 -30.00 6.76 27.44
N LEU A 735 -29.98 6.71 28.77
CA LEU A 735 -28.82 7.09 29.57
C LEU A 735 -27.62 6.17 29.30
N LYS A 736 -27.82 4.86 29.26
CA LYS A 736 -26.77 3.89 28.91
C LYS A 736 -26.24 4.12 27.50
N ARG A 737 -27.10 4.43 26.53
CA ARG A 737 -26.70 4.76 25.16
C ARG A 737 -25.85 6.04 25.10
N LEU A 738 -26.18 7.05 25.88
CA LEU A 738 -25.38 8.28 25.98
C LEU A 738 -24.02 8.01 26.64
N ALA A 739 -24.01 7.26 27.74
CA ALA A 739 -22.77 6.84 28.41
C ALA A 739 -21.87 6.00 27.49
N ALA A 740 -22.44 5.01 26.79
CA ALA A 740 -21.75 4.19 25.80
C ALA A 740 -21.20 5.03 24.63
N GLY A 741 -21.85 6.15 24.28
CA GLY A 741 -21.35 7.07 23.26
C GLY A 741 -20.10 7.87 23.67
N ILE A 742 -19.79 7.93 24.97
CA ILE A 742 -18.59 8.57 25.52
C ILE A 742 -17.52 7.52 25.84
N ASN A 743 -17.93 6.27 26.09
CA ASN A 743 -17.05 5.15 26.39
C ASN A 743 -16.14 4.80 25.19
N PRO A 744 -14.80 4.85 25.33
CA PRO A 744 -13.88 4.44 24.27
C PRO A 744 -13.93 2.95 23.92
N ASP A 745 -14.50 2.12 24.78
CA ASP A 745 -14.65 0.67 24.62
C ASP A 745 -15.95 0.27 23.90
N GLN A 746 -16.72 1.25 23.44
CA GLN A 746 -17.86 1.02 22.57
C GLN A 746 -17.41 1.05 21.09
N TYR A 747 -17.50 -0.10 20.44
CA TYR A 747 -17.15 -0.28 19.04
C TYR A 747 -18.39 -0.29 18.15
N LYS A 748 -18.21 0.25 16.94
CA LYS A 748 -19.12 0.15 15.81
C LYS A 748 -18.50 -0.85 14.83
N LEU A 749 -19.23 -1.92 14.56
CA LEU A 749 -18.89 -2.94 13.58
C LEU A 749 -19.79 -2.73 12.36
N SER A 750 -19.21 -2.55 11.20
CA SER A 750 -19.93 -2.39 9.93
C SER A 750 -19.36 -3.32 8.88
N GLN A 751 -20.22 -3.89 8.06
CA GLN A 751 -19.80 -4.72 6.94
C GLN A 751 -18.87 -3.94 5.99
N ALA A 752 -17.65 -4.43 5.74
CA ALA A 752 -16.63 -3.75 4.94
C ALA A 752 -16.21 -4.53 3.69
N GLY A 753 -16.13 -5.86 3.78
CA GLY A 753 -15.74 -6.72 2.67
C GLY A 753 -16.16 -8.18 2.92
N TRP A 754 -16.07 -9.04 1.91
CA TRP A 754 -16.46 -10.45 2.01
C TRP A 754 -15.83 -11.27 0.88
N ASP A 755 -15.82 -12.59 1.04
CA ASP A 755 -15.27 -13.53 0.05
C ASP A 755 -16.14 -13.63 -1.20
N GLN A 756 -16.00 -12.67 -2.12
CA GLN A 756 -16.76 -12.63 -3.36
C GLN A 756 -16.47 -13.82 -4.28
N GLN A 757 -15.22 -14.28 -4.30
CA GLN A 757 -14.81 -15.40 -5.15
C GLN A 757 -15.36 -16.72 -4.63
N GLY A 758 -15.20 -17.02 -3.35
CA GLY A 758 -15.73 -18.24 -2.74
C GLY A 758 -17.25 -18.33 -2.85
N TRP A 759 -17.95 -17.19 -2.74
CA TRP A 759 -19.39 -17.17 -2.98
C TRP A 759 -19.75 -17.49 -4.43
N ARG A 760 -19.10 -16.88 -5.42
CA ARG A 760 -19.37 -17.19 -6.85
C ARG A 760 -19.10 -18.66 -7.17
N GLN A 761 -18.02 -19.22 -6.62
CA GLN A 761 -17.70 -20.65 -6.76
C GLN A 761 -18.80 -21.52 -6.13
N SER A 762 -19.24 -21.19 -4.91
CA SER A 762 -20.32 -21.93 -4.25
C SER A 762 -21.65 -21.79 -4.98
N GLN A 763 -21.93 -20.63 -5.60
CA GLN A 763 -23.14 -20.43 -6.40
C GLN A 763 -23.16 -21.33 -7.63
N GLN A 764 -22.02 -21.48 -8.32
CA GLN A 764 -21.92 -22.41 -9.46
C GLN A 764 -22.22 -23.85 -9.03
N LEU A 765 -21.71 -24.28 -7.88
CA LEU A 765 -22.01 -25.61 -7.32
C LEU A 765 -23.50 -25.78 -6.95
N VAL A 766 -24.16 -24.71 -6.48
CA VAL A 766 -25.61 -24.72 -6.24
C VAL A 766 -26.39 -24.83 -7.54
N ASP A 767 -25.98 -24.09 -8.56
CA ASP A 767 -26.61 -24.13 -9.89
C ASP A 767 -26.43 -25.52 -10.54
N GLU A 768 -25.34 -26.23 -10.21
CA GLU A 768 -25.08 -27.63 -10.59
C GLU A 768 -25.82 -28.66 -9.71
N GLY A 769 -26.51 -28.23 -8.65
CA GLY A 769 -27.21 -29.10 -7.70
C GLY A 769 -26.28 -29.87 -6.75
N ALA A 770 -25.00 -29.48 -6.66
CA ALA A 770 -24.02 -30.07 -5.77
C ALA A 770 -24.06 -29.48 -4.34
N LEU A 771 -24.67 -28.30 -4.17
CA LEU A 771 -24.85 -27.64 -2.87
C LEU A 771 -26.28 -27.09 -2.75
N ASP A 772 -26.79 -27.02 -1.52
CA ASP A 772 -28.14 -26.49 -1.25
C ASP A 772 -28.20 -24.95 -1.33
N ARG A 773 -27.11 -24.26 -0.95
CA ARG A 773 -27.04 -22.79 -0.92
C ARG A 773 -25.61 -22.26 -1.06
N PRO A 774 -25.43 -21.04 -1.59
CA PRO A 774 -24.12 -20.42 -1.68
C PRO A 774 -23.65 -19.91 -0.31
N PHE A 775 -22.35 -19.84 -0.09
CA PHE A 775 -21.76 -19.37 1.16
C PHE A 775 -20.49 -18.56 0.94
N VAL A 776 -20.08 -17.79 1.95
CA VAL A 776 -18.77 -17.10 1.98
C VAL A 776 -17.84 -17.83 2.94
N ARG A 777 -16.55 -17.89 2.64
CA ARG A 777 -15.56 -18.46 3.58
C ARG A 777 -15.22 -17.48 4.70
N PHE A 778 -15.28 -16.18 4.41
CA PHE A 778 -15.02 -15.13 5.39
C PHE A 778 -15.81 -13.85 5.09
N THR A 779 -15.99 -13.03 6.14
CA THR A 779 -16.47 -11.66 6.06
C THR A 779 -15.47 -10.73 6.76
N ILE A 780 -15.36 -9.49 6.29
CA ILE A 780 -14.54 -8.44 6.88
C ILE A 780 -15.48 -7.37 7.43
N LEU A 781 -15.34 -7.09 8.71
CA LEU A 781 -16.05 -6.00 9.37
C LEU A 781 -15.09 -4.84 9.65
N GLY A 782 -15.46 -3.65 9.20
CA GLY A 782 -14.86 -2.41 9.64
C GLY A 782 -15.19 -2.18 11.11
N VAL A 783 -14.16 -1.94 11.90
CA VAL A 783 -14.23 -1.69 13.34
C VAL A 783 -13.84 -0.24 13.58
N GLY A 784 -14.68 0.51 14.28
CA GLY A 784 -14.34 1.86 14.70
C GLY A 784 -15.02 2.22 15.99
N ASN A 785 -14.30 2.81 16.94
CA ASN A 785 -14.94 3.50 18.05
C ASN A 785 -15.16 4.98 17.65
N ASN A 786 -16.10 5.66 18.31
CA ASN A 786 -16.32 7.10 18.08
C ASN A 786 -16.44 7.87 19.40
N PRO A 787 -15.44 7.77 20.30
CA PRO A 787 -15.48 8.41 21.60
C PRO A 787 -15.58 9.92 21.44
N GLY A 788 -16.68 10.54 21.89
CA GLY A 788 -16.82 12.00 21.87
C GLY A 788 -17.49 12.60 20.64
N ILE A 789 -17.93 11.81 19.66
CA ILE A 789 -18.77 12.33 18.56
C ILE A 789 -20.04 13.02 19.10
N HIS A 790 -20.58 12.50 20.20
CA HIS A 790 -21.71 13.08 20.91
C HIS A 790 -21.37 14.41 21.60
N ILE A 791 -20.13 14.58 22.07
CA ILE A 791 -19.64 15.84 22.65
C ILE A 791 -19.58 16.90 21.54
N ILE A 792 -18.98 16.56 20.39
CA ILE A 792 -18.91 17.44 19.22
C ILE A 792 -20.31 17.82 18.75
N ALA A 793 -21.21 16.84 18.60
CA ALA A 793 -22.59 17.08 18.21
C ALA A 793 -23.32 18.01 19.20
N GLY A 794 -23.12 17.82 20.51
CA GLY A 794 -23.63 18.69 21.55
C GLY A 794 -23.16 20.14 21.38
N GLY A 795 -21.87 20.36 21.11
CA GLY A 795 -21.34 21.69 20.83
C GLY A 795 -21.92 22.32 19.57
N SER A 796 -22.13 21.55 18.50
CA SER A 796 -22.80 22.02 17.28
C SER A 796 -24.24 22.45 17.52
N VAL A 797 -24.99 21.70 18.34
CA VAL A 797 -26.36 22.08 18.75
C VAL A 797 -26.35 23.38 19.54
N LEU A 798 -25.41 23.56 20.48
CA LEU A 798 -25.26 24.81 21.23
C LEU A 798 -25.00 26.00 20.28
N MET A 799 -24.14 25.85 19.28
CA MET A 799 -23.92 26.90 18.28
C MET A 799 -25.18 27.20 17.46
N ALA A 800 -25.86 26.16 16.97
CA ALA A 800 -27.08 26.28 16.17
C ALA A 800 -28.20 27.00 16.93
N VAL A 801 -28.33 26.79 18.25
CA VAL A 801 -29.29 27.49 19.11
C VAL A 801 -28.80 28.91 19.47
N GLY A 802 -27.51 29.07 19.72
CA GLY A 802 -26.92 30.33 20.16
C GLY A 802 -26.90 31.42 19.08
N ILE A 803 -26.68 31.05 17.82
CA ILE A 803 -26.64 31.99 16.68
C ILE A 803 -27.98 32.74 16.52
N PRO A 804 -29.15 32.07 16.39
CA PRO A 804 -30.43 32.76 16.31
C PRO A 804 -30.70 33.67 17.51
N TRP A 805 -30.30 33.25 18.71
CA TRP A 805 -30.42 34.08 19.88
C TRP A 805 -29.59 35.37 19.76
N ALA A 806 -28.32 35.25 19.39
CA ALA A 806 -27.40 36.37 19.30
C ALA A 806 -27.80 37.40 18.23
N PHE A 807 -28.31 36.93 17.08
CA PHE A 807 -28.61 37.79 15.93
C PHE A 807 -30.07 38.23 15.83
N TYR A 808 -31.03 37.49 16.38
CA TYR A 808 -32.46 37.85 16.29
C TYR A 808 -33.07 38.19 17.64
N VAL A 809 -32.92 37.31 18.64
CA VAL A 809 -33.56 37.50 19.96
C VAL A 809 -32.94 38.67 20.73
N LYS A 810 -31.60 38.76 20.75
CA LYS A 810 -30.89 39.84 21.44
C LYS A 810 -31.25 41.23 20.87
N PRO A 811 -31.19 41.50 19.56
CA PRO A 811 -31.63 42.78 19.02
C PRO A 811 -33.08 43.10 19.33
N TRP A 812 -33.97 42.11 19.31
CA TRP A 812 -35.38 42.31 19.70
C TRP A 812 -35.52 42.72 21.18
N LEU A 813 -34.84 42.03 22.10
CA LEU A 813 -34.82 42.37 23.52
C LEU A 813 -34.29 43.80 23.75
N VAL A 814 -33.18 44.15 23.10
CA VAL A 814 -32.56 45.49 23.21
C VAL A 814 -33.50 46.57 22.67
N ARG A 815 -34.17 46.35 21.52
CA ARG A 815 -35.17 47.28 20.98
C ARG A 815 -36.35 47.45 21.94
N ARG A 816 -36.87 46.36 22.51
CA ARG A 816 -38.00 46.40 23.46
C ARG A 816 -37.66 47.20 24.71
N GLU A 817 -36.45 47.01 25.24
CA GLU A 817 -36.01 47.74 26.43
C GLU A 817 -35.72 49.21 26.15
N LYS A 818 -35.08 49.53 25.01
CA LYS A 818 -34.93 50.92 24.56
C LYS A 818 -36.29 51.62 24.47
N GLY A 819 -37.30 50.94 23.92
CA GLY A 819 -38.67 51.45 23.85
C GLY A 819 -39.36 51.57 25.22
N LYS A 820 -39.02 50.73 26.21
CA LYS A 820 -39.50 50.89 27.59
C LYS A 820 -38.85 52.11 28.27
N ILE A 821 -37.54 52.28 28.13
CA ILE A 821 -36.79 53.41 28.69
C ILE A 821 -37.24 54.73 28.08
N GLN A 822 -37.41 54.78 26.75
CA GLN A 822 -37.93 55.96 26.06
C GLN A 822 -39.33 56.36 26.55
N ARG A 823 -40.22 55.39 26.78
CA ARG A 823 -41.55 55.65 27.38
C ARG A 823 -41.46 56.14 28.82
N ALA A 824 -40.59 55.58 29.64
CA ALA A 824 -40.39 56.01 31.02
C ALA A 824 -39.75 57.41 31.14
N LEU A 825 -38.85 57.76 30.20
CA LEU A 825 -38.30 59.10 30.10
C LEU A 825 -39.35 60.09 29.61
N ALA A 826 -40.15 59.73 28.61
CA ALA A 826 -41.26 60.55 28.14
C ALA A 826 -42.29 60.83 29.23
N SER A 827 -42.65 59.82 30.04
CA SER A 827 -43.57 60.03 31.17
C SER A 827 -42.96 60.89 32.28
N ARG A 828 -41.67 60.72 32.61
CA ARG A 828 -40.98 61.62 33.57
C ARG A 828 -40.84 63.05 33.06
N SER A 829 -40.59 63.23 31.77
CA SER A 829 -40.56 64.55 31.13
C SER A 829 -41.94 65.19 31.09
N ALA A 830 -43.01 64.41 30.87
CA ALA A 830 -44.38 64.89 30.96
C ALA A 830 -44.75 65.34 32.39
N VAL A 831 -44.43 64.52 33.41
CA VAL A 831 -44.64 64.88 34.83
C VAL A 831 -43.83 66.13 35.22
N LYS A 832 -42.59 66.25 34.75
CA LYS A 832 -41.76 67.44 35.02
C LYS A 832 -42.31 68.68 34.31
N ALA A 833 -42.85 68.54 33.09
CA ALA A 833 -43.51 69.64 32.39
C ALA A 833 -44.80 70.07 33.10
N GLU A 834 -45.58 69.11 33.59
CA GLU A 834 -46.81 69.35 34.38
C GLU A 834 -46.49 70.06 35.70
N GLN A 835 -45.46 69.63 36.44
CA GLN A 835 -44.99 70.31 37.65
C GLN A 835 -44.45 71.73 37.39
N VAL A 836 -43.83 71.99 36.24
CA VAL A 836 -43.39 73.35 35.86
C VAL A 836 -44.58 74.24 35.49
N VAL A 837 -45.59 73.70 34.82
CA VAL A 837 -46.84 74.42 34.55
C VAL A 837 -47.59 74.73 35.85
N GLU A 838 -47.67 73.78 36.76
CA GLU A 838 -48.33 73.94 38.07
C GLU A 838 -47.59 74.95 38.97
N ALA A 839 -46.26 74.95 38.96
CA ALA A 839 -45.44 75.98 39.63
C ALA A 839 -45.61 77.37 38.99
N SER A 840 -45.73 77.45 37.66
CA SER A 840 -45.97 78.73 36.96
C SER A 840 -47.38 79.29 37.17
N CYS A 841 -48.39 78.42 37.35
CA CYS A 841 -49.75 78.84 37.71
C CYS A 841 -49.88 79.22 39.20
N GLY A 842 -49.04 78.65 40.07
CA GLY A 842 -48.97 79.02 41.49
C GLY A 842 -48.33 80.39 41.78
N GLU A 843 -47.45 80.89 40.89
CA GLU A 843 -46.86 82.22 41.02
C GLU A 843 -47.76 83.37 40.51
N VAL A 844 -48.84 83.08 39.78
CA VAL A 844 -49.76 84.10 39.24
C VAL A 844 -50.90 84.45 40.20
N SER A 845 -51.10 83.71 41.30
CA SER A 845 -52.10 84.04 42.33
C SER A 845 -51.55 84.87 43.52
N GLY A 846 -50.28 85.30 43.46
CA GLY A 846 -49.61 86.03 44.54
C GLY A 846 -49.58 87.56 44.43
N GLY A 847 -50.23 88.16 43.44
CA GLY A 847 -50.18 89.63 43.30
C GLY A 847 -51.30 90.22 42.47
N VAL A 848 -52.43 90.54 43.11
CA VAL A 848 -53.15 91.83 43.05
C VAL A 848 -54.11 91.86 44.26
N SER A 849 -54.15 93.01 44.91
CA SER A 849 -55.07 93.49 45.96
C SER A 849 -56.54 93.13 45.78
#